data_AF-A0A8H5PKN8-F1
#
_entry.id   AF-A0A8H5PKN8-F1
#
_cell.length_a   1.000
_cell.length_b   1.000
_cell.length_c   1.000
_cell.angle_alpha   90.00
_cell.angle_beta   90.00
_cell.angle_gamma   90.00
#
_symmetry.space_group_name_H-M   'P 1'
#
loop_
_entity.id
_entity.type
_entity.pdbx_description
1 polymer ?
#
loop_
_entity_poly.entity_id
_entity_poly.type
_entity_poly.pdbx_seq_one_letter_code
_entity_poly.pdbx_strand_id
1 'polypeptide(L)'
;MRLSLQPLLLLGLSALGAAVFQDEVGEIDFHHALLGVPQVETTFFHRPRKQDKASLLYTLSDVGLIGAVNPSNGQVVWRQQIADDITNGGGFLRAAEGEHWVAAAYGSRVQAWDALTGRNVWHNEFKGEVKDLEILELTESSRKDVLVLYDEDGTTVLRRIHGTVGNVIWEFREVAKNIPLQVSTDISKIYVISLHGSPASYSLKVTALDTVTGGRLDDFAIGTKGDVHGPKDVMFVGGNSAAPILAWADSTLTKLKVNVLGSKTTQELKLPSDAVAVTIHAPHLLQSQPHFLVHTRTKTGNKAEVYHTDLKSSQVTKAYELPHLSGPGAFSTSSDGANVYFARVTEDETLVVSSESHAVLARWPFKPAGDIEAVHAVAEVLKKPGTEGFAIRVAAVTKSDDWVLVRNGEIDWKRPEGLTGAVAAVWADIPGTENLAKVLEEEAHTNPLSAYIHRVTRHIDDLQYLPDYLASLPQRIITSIFGGEPAAKKEGLHRDTFGFNKLIVLATRRGRVYGLSTEHKGQVIWSKSVLPQLPGESLEIKGIYAKDEGVVTLRGAKGEYVAIKSDTGDVVEVMPAGSLPRVSSTVVVDSPAGKWLLPVGVNGEIGPVPAGFTPSETVVVRGEGETLKGVKFVEENNKVTEQEVWQLQLFRGQKIVEIAKHAPHDPVASIGRVLADRRVSYKYLNPNTIVVAAIDEAKSSLSVQLIDTVSGQVLAAQSYAGVDATKPISCAMAENWYTCTFFGRYTLDDGTKRSIQGYQIVIVDLYESSSPNDRGPLGDAVNFSSLKPVDTPTGPALPWVEEQAYVLSQPLDRLSVTQTRQGISNRQVLGYMPETHSIAGLARQVLDARRPVGRDSTPAEKEAEGLIQYTPSIEIDPRSVISHQRNVVGVKDILTAPVIVESTSLVVAYGVDVFGTRVAPSGVFDILGNGFNKVTLVLTVVSLLGGVLFLSPMVRRKQINRTWEG
;
A
#
# COMPACT_ATOMS: atom_id res chain seq x y z
N MET A 1 -2.37 -43.18 -45.99
CA MET A 1 -2.00 -43.19 -44.55
C MET A 1 -0.65 -42.50 -44.35
N ARG A 2 -0.67 -41.18 -44.13
CA ARG A 2 0.43 -40.42 -43.50
C ARG A 2 -0.26 -39.32 -42.70
N LEU A 3 -0.44 -39.57 -41.40
CA LEU A 3 -0.95 -38.58 -40.45
C LEU A 3 0.12 -37.49 -40.29
N SER A 4 -0.14 -36.30 -40.82
CA SER A 4 0.65 -35.10 -40.56
C SER A 4 0.27 -34.55 -39.19
N LEU A 5 1.11 -34.81 -38.20
CA LEU A 5 1.08 -34.34 -36.81
C LEU A 5 1.36 -32.82 -36.67
N GLN A 6 1.01 -32.00 -37.66
CA GLN A 6 1.35 -30.58 -37.69
C GLN A 6 0.31 -29.57 -37.13
N PRO A 7 -0.98 -29.88 -36.89
CA PRO A 7 -1.88 -28.86 -36.31
C PRO A 7 -1.83 -28.79 -34.77
N LEU A 8 -1.18 -29.75 -34.08
CA LEU A 8 -1.10 -29.72 -32.61
C LEU A 8 0.01 -28.82 -32.04
N LEU A 9 1.00 -28.43 -32.85
CA LEU A 9 2.12 -27.60 -32.37
C LEU A 9 1.82 -26.08 -32.43
N LEU A 10 0.82 -25.66 -33.21
CA LEU A 10 0.45 -24.25 -33.37
C LEU A 10 -0.62 -23.76 -32.38
N LEU A 11 -1.40 -24.66 -31.79
CA LEU A 11 -2.27 -24.34 -30.64
C LEU A 11 -1.49 -24.17 -29.31
N GLY A 12 -0.19 -24.51 -29.29
CA GLY A 12 0.69 -24.27 -28.15
C GLY A 12 1.26 -22.86 -28.05
N LEU A 13 1.20 -22.07 -29.14
CA LEU A 13 1.70 -20.68 -29.18
C LEU A 13 0.61 -19.64 -28.87
N SER A 14 -0.67 -20.05 -28.83
CA SER A 14 -1.75 -19.26 -28.23
C SER A 14 -2.01 -19.71 -26.78
N ALA A 15 -0.97 -20.13 -26.06
CA ALA A 15 -1.07 -20.24 -24.63
C ALA A 15 -1.20 -18.82 -24.07
N LEU A 16 -2.41 -18.46 -23.61
CA LEU A 16 -2.58 -17.38 -22.65
C LEU A 16 -1.53 -17.59 -21.56
N GLY A 17 -0.47 -16.79 -21.58
CA GLY A 17 0.65 -16.92 -20.66
C GLY A 17 0.11 -16.89 -19.24
N ALA A 18 0.50 -17.88 -18.44
CA ALA A 18 0.28 -17.77 -17.00
C ALA A 18 1.05 -16.54 -16.53
N ALA A 19 0.39 -15.67 -15.77
CA ALA A 19 1.03 -14.49 -15.20
C ALA A 19 2.21 -14.86 -14.29
N VAL A 20 2.11 -16.00 -13.59
CA VAL A 20 3.14 -16.55 -12.70
C VAL A 20 3.06 -18.09 -12.75
N PHE A 21 4.19 -18.78 -12.86
CA PHE A 21 4.24 -20.24 -12.72
C PHE A 21 4.32 -20.67 -11.25
N GLN A 22 3.81 -21.86 -10.92
CA GLN A 22 3.73 -22.33 -9.52
C GLN A 22 5.11 -22.39 -8.84
N ASP A 23 6.17 -22.72 -9.59
CA ASP A 23 7.56 -22.78 -9.12
C ASP A 23 8.24 -21.40 -9.00
N GLU A 24 7.61 -20.33 -9.50
CA GLU A 24 8.10 -18.95 -9.38
C GLU A 24 7.46 -18.21 -8.18
N VAL A 25 6.34 -18.72 -7.66
CA VAL A 25 5.64 -18.12 -6.52
C VAL A 25 6.55 -18.11 -5.29
N GLY A 26 6.77 -16.91 -4.74
CA GLY A 26 7.65 -16.67 -3.61
C GLY A 26 9.12 -16.45 -3.99
N GLU A 27 9.50 -16.65 -5.26
CA GLU A 27 10.86 -16.39 -5.75
C GLU A 27 10.98 -15.06 -6.47
N ILE A 28 10.03 -14.73 -7.36
CA ILE A 28 10.03 -13.48 -8.13
C ILE A 28 9.14 -12.39 -7.53
N ASP A 29 8.31 -12.76 -6.56
CA ASP A 29 7.29 -11.89 -5.99
C ASP A 29 7.39 -11.81 -4.46
N PHE A 30 6.81 -10.75 -3.90
CA PHE A 30 6.68 -10.57 -2.46
C PHE A 30 5.38 -9.83 -2.13
N HIS A 31 4.91 -10.01 -0.89
CA HIS A 31 3.69 -9.39 -0.42
C HIS A 31 3.77 -9.09 1.07
N HIS A 32 3.70 -7.80 1.38
CA HIS A 32 3.43 -7.33 2.73
C HIS A 32 1.92 -7.28 2.93
N ALA A 33 1.36 -8.37 3.46
CA ALA A 33 -0.04 -8.44 3.88
C ALA A 33 -0.20 -7.78 5.26
N LEU A 34 -0.57 -6.50 5.28
CA LEU A 34 -0.57 -5.66 6.46
C LEU A 34 -1.96 -5.48 7.07
N LEU A 35 -2.04 -5.23 8.38
CA LEU A 35 -3.28 -4.82 9.04
C LEU A 35 -3.29 -3.30 9.25
N GLY A 36 -2.12 -2.66 9.35
CA GLY A 36 -1.97 -1.28 9.80
C GLY A 36 -1.52 -1.18 11.23
N VAL A 37 -1.24 0.04 11.68
CA VAL A 37 -0.65 0.26 13.00
C VAL A 37 -1.71 -0.06 14.06
N PRO A 38 -1.48 -1.05 14.93
CA PRO A 38 -2.46 -1.45 15.95
C PRO A 38 -2.76 -0.30 16.91
N GLN A 39 -4.04 -0.07 17.22
CA GLN A 39 -4.45 0.92 18.22
C GLN A 39 -4.54 0.27 19.61
N VAL A 40 -4.21 1.00 20.68
CA VAL A 40 -4.09 0.42 22.03
C VAL A 40 -5.44 -0.07 22.58
N GLU A 41 -6.51 0.65 22.28
CA GLU A 41 -7.88 0.42 22.73
C GLU A 41 -8.62 -0.69 21.96
N THR A 42 -8.06 -1.16 20.86
CA THR A 42 -8.66 -2.18 19.99
C THR A 42 -7.77 -3.39 19.78
N THR A 43 -6.63 -3.49 20.47
CA THR A 43 -5.70 -4.62 20.33
C THR A 43 -5.74 -5.50 21.57
N PHE A 44 -5.93 -6.80 21.39
CA PHE A 44 -5.99 -7.76 22.51
C PHE A 44 -5.69 -9.20 22.06
N PHE A 45 -5.29 -10.04 23.01
CA PHE A 45 -5.30 -11.49 22.84
C PHE A 45 -6.69 -12.02 23.16
N HIS A 46 -7.23 -12.90 22.31
CA HIS A 46 -8.52 -13.54 22.55
C HIS A 46 -8.51 -14.99 22.07
N ARG A 47 -9.21 -15.87 22.80
CA ARG A 47 -9.34 -17.28 22.44
C ARG A 47 -10.54 -17.45 21.50
N PRO A 48 -10.33 -17.85 20.23
CA PRO A 48 -11.41 -17.94 19.27
C PRO A 48 -12.46 -19.01 19.63
N ARG A 49 -12.09 -20.00 20.46
CA ARG A 49 -13.02 -20.98 21.01
C ARG A 49 -12.68 -21.25 22.46
N LYS A 50 -13.71 -21.54 23.27
CA LYS A 50 -13.56 -21.82 24.71
C LYS A 50 -12.64 -23.01 24.99
N GLN A 51 -12.65 -24.04 24.14
CA GLN A 51 -11.76 -25.21 24.27
C GLN A 51 -10.32 -24.97 23.78
N ASP A 52 -10.08 -23.90 23.01
CA ASP A 52 -8.76 -23.65 22.43
C ASP A 52 -7.82 -23.14 23.52
N LYS A 53 -6.62 -23.72 23.58
CA LYS A 53 -5.58 -23.26 24.50
C LYS A 53 -4.81 -22.05 23.97
N ALA A 54 -4.89 -21.80 22.66
CA ALA A 54 -4.13 -20.78 21.97
C ALA A 54 -5.01 -19.58 21.62
N SER A 55 -4.65 -18.43 22.18
CA SER A 55 -5.21 -17.14 21.78
C SER A 55 -4.63 -16.68 20.44
N LEU A 56 -5.46 -16.00 19.65
CA LEU A 56 -5.03 -15.18 18.51
C LEU A 56 -4.87 -13.73 18.94
N LEU A 57 -4.14 -12.94 18.16
CA LEU A 57 -3.92 -11.52 18.41
C LEU A 57 -4.80 -10.71 17.45
N TYR A 58 -5.72 -9.93 18.00
CA TYR A 58 -6.68 -9.16 17.22
C TYR A 58 -6.35 -7.68 17.29
N THR A 59 -6.66 -6.95 16.22
CA THR A 59 -6.58 -5.49 16.21
C THR A 59 -7.60 -4.89 15.25
N LEU A 60 -8.08 -3.69 15.58
CA LEU A 60 -8.63 -2.75 14.60
C LEU A 60 -7.60 -1.63 14.46
N SER A 61 -6.93 -1.59 13.32
CA SER A 61 -5.80 -0.70 13.07
C SER A 61 -6.23 0.73 12.73
N ASP A 62 -5.25 1.62 12.66
CA ASP A 62 -5.47 3.02 12.29
C ASP A 62 -6.03 3.22 10.88
N VAL A 63 -5.88 2.25 9.98
CA VAL A 63 -6.35 2.28 8.58
C VAL A 63 -7.75 1.68 8.40
N GLY A 64 -8.40 1.22 9.46
CA GLY A 64 -9.78 0.73 9.41
C GLY A 64 -9.87 -0.73 8.95
N LEU A 65 -8.81 -1.50 9.17
CA LEU A 65 -8.80 -2.94 8.99
C LEU A 65 -8.89 -3.62 10.35
N ILE A 66 -9.87 -4.52 10.47
CA ILE A 66 -9.95 -5.48 11.56
C ILE A 66 -9.31 -6.79 11.12
N GLY A 67 -8.57 -7.45 11.99
CA GLY A 67 -8.08 -8.78 11.69
C GLY A 67 -7.50 -9.52 12.87
N ALA A 68 -7.17 -10.78 12.61
CA ALA A 68 -6.48 -11.66 13.54
C ALA A 68 -5.13 -12.10 12.96
N VAL A 69 -4.10 -12.08 13.79
CA VAL A 69 -2.75 -12.54 13.47
C VAL A 69 -2.41 -13.72 14.37
N ASN A 70 -1.73 -14.72 13.82
CA ASN A 70 -1.24 -15.85 14.58
C ASN A 70 -0.01 -15.43 15.39
N PRO A 71 -0.05 -15.50 16.74
CA PRO A 71 1.09 -15.09 17.55
C PRO A 71 2.34 -15.95 17.34
N SER A 72 2.25 -17.18 16.84
CA SER A 72 3.44 -18.03 16.68
C SER A 72 4.35 -17.64 15.51
N ASN A 73 3.82 -16.94 14.49
CA ASN A 73 4.56 -16.66 13.26
C ASN A 73 4.25 -15.30 12.63
N GLY A 74 3.34 -14.51 13.22
CA GLY A 74 2.96 -13.20 12.72
C GLY A 74 2.17 -13.23 11.42
N GLN A 75 1.70 -14.39 10.94
CA GLN A 75 0.90 -14.46 9.72
C GLN A 75 -0.54 -14.01 9.98
N VAL A 76 -1.11 -13.32 8.99
CA VAL A 76 -2.52 -12.94 8.98
C VAL A 76 -3.37 -14.21 8.90
N VAL A 77 -4.28 -14.40 9.85
CA VAL A 77 -5.28 -15.48 9.81
C VAL A 77 -6.45 -15.04 8.95
N TRP A 78 -6.97 -13.85 9.22
CA TRP A 78 -8.00 -13.19 8.45
C TRP A 78 -7.93 -11.67 8.69
N ARG A 79 -8.44 -10.89 7.75
CA ARG A 79 -8.62 -9.44 7.88
C ARG A 79 -9.79 -8.99 7.02
N GLN A 80 -10.46 -7.93 7.45
CA GLN A 80 -11.62 -7.34 6.80
C GLN A 80 -11.52 -5.82 6.89
N GLN A 81 -12.00 -5.12 5.86
CA GLN A 81 -12.10 -3.68 5.87
C GLN A 81 -13.49 -3.28 6.40
N ILE A 82 -13.56 -2.45 7.44
CA ILE A 82 -14.84 -2.05 8.06
C ILE A 82 -15.33 -0.67 7.61
N ALA A 83 -14.45 0.13 7.02
CA ALA A 83 -14.73 1.43 6.45
C ALA A 83 -14.59 1.38 4.93
N ASP A 84 -15.35 2.20 4.20
CA ASP A 84 -15.30 2.22 2.73
C ASP A 84 -13.93 2.73 2.21
N ASP A 85 -13.32 3.65 2.96
CA ASP A 85 -11.98 4.21 2.72
C ASP A 85 -11.01 3.95 3.89
N ILE A 86 -9.73 4.27 3.68
CA ILE A 86 -8.70 4.20 4.73
C ILE A 86 -9.00 5.26 5.80
N THR A 87 -9.15 4.82 7.06
CA THR A 87 -9.47 5.69 8.21
C THR A 87 -8.22 6.37 8.79
N ASN A 88 -8.36 7.39 9.65
CA ASN A 88 -7.25 7.97 10.42
C ASN A 88 -7.39 7.64 11.92
N GLY A 89 -7.47 6.35 12.24
CA GLY A 89 -7.80 5.85 13.57
C GLY A 89 -9.30 5.83 13.87
N GLY A 90 -9.61 5.47 15.12
CA GLY A 90 -10.98 5.36 15.62
C GLY A 90 -11.62 4.00 15.35
N GLY A 91 -12.93 3.95 15.59
CA GLY A 91 -13.67 2.70 15.69
C GLY A 91 -13.42 1.97 17.01
N PHE A 92 -14.15 0.88 17.20
CA PHE A 92 -14.14 0.12 18.44
C PHE A 92 -14.07 -1.37 18.12
N LEU A 93 -13.33 -2.11 18.95
CA LEU A 93 -13.24 -3.57 18.89
C LEU A 93 -13.24 -4.13 20.30
N ARG A 94 -14.11 -5.11 20.56
CA ARG A 94 -14.17 -5.83 21.84
C ARG A 94 -14.30 -7.33 21.60
N ALA A 95 -13.59 -8.10 22.42
CA ALA A 95 -13.78 -9.54 22.51
C ALA A 95 -14.88 -9.87 23.51
N ALA A 96 -15.76 -10.78 23.11
CA ALA A 96 -16.66 -11.43 24.06
C ALA A 96 -15.93 -12.62 24.68
N GLU A 97 -15.38 -12.44 25.89
CA GLU A 97 -14.59 -13.48 26.56
C GLU A 97 -15.37 -14.80 26.69
N GLY A 98 -14.79 -15.92 26.26
CA GLY A 98 -15.44 -17.22 26.26
C GLY A 98 -16.44 -17.47 25.11
N GLU A 99 -16.66 -16.49 24.25
CA GLU A 99 -17.44 -16.60 23.01
C GLU A 99 -16.54 -16.68 21.77
N HIS A 100 -17.11 -17.20 20.68
CA HIS A 100 -16.43 -17.42 19.42
C HIS A 100 -16.52 -16.22 18.46
N TRP A 101 -16.87 -15.04 18.95
CA TRP A 101 -17.05 -13.83 18.15
C TRP A 101 -16.40 -12.60 18.78
N VAL A 102 -16.09 -11.62 17.94
CA VAL A 102 -15.65 -10.28 18.32
C VAL A 102 -16.59 -9.25 17.72
N ALA A 103 -16.87 -8.16 18.41
CA ALA A 103 -17.72 -7.08 17.91
C ALA A 103 -16.91 -5.85 17.57
N ALA A 104 -17.22 -5.26 16.42
CA ALA A 104 -16.58 -4.07 15.90
C ALA A 104 -17.62 -3.02 15.52
N ALA A 105 -17.28 -1.75 15.70
CA ALA A 105 -18.14 -0.65 15.27
C ALA A 105 -17.33 0.53 14.74
N TYR A 106 -17.82 1.15 13.68
CA TYR A 106 -17.21 2.32 13.04
C TYR A 106 -18.27 3.10 12.26
N GLY A 107 -18.22 4.44 12.34
CA GLY A 107 -19.21 5.29 11.68
C GLY A 107 -20.63 4.97 12.14
N SER A 108 -21.52 4.62 11.21
CA SER A 108 -22.91 4.21 11.46
C SER A 108 -23.08 2.69 11.70
N ARG A 109 -22.01 1.91 11.52
CA ARG A 109 -22.07 0.45 11.38
C ARG A 109 -21.59 -0.24 12.66
N VAL A 110 -22.28 -1.32 13.01
CA VAL A 110 -21.84 -2.28 14.04
C VAL A 110 -21.98 -3.70 13.51
N GLN A 111 -20.98 -4.53 13.80
CA GLN A 111 -20.82 -5.87 13.23
C GLN A 111 -20.26 -6.83 14.28
N ALA A 112 -20.62 -8.10 14.15
CA ALA A 112 -19.92 -9.19 14.83
C ALA A 112 -19.25 -10.11 13.82
N TRP A 113 -18.07 -10.60 14.19
CA TRP A 113 -17.21 -11.43 13.36
C TRP A 113 -16.88 -12.71 14.09
N ASP A 114 -16.93 -13.85 13.40
CA ASP A 114 -16.43 -15.12 13.92
C ASP A 114 -14.92 -14.97 14.15
N ALA A 115 -14.50 -15.18 15.39
CA ALA A 115 -13.16 -14.87 15.85
C ALA A 115 -12.10 -15.74 15.15
N LEU A 116 -12.45 -16.98 14.75
CA LEU A 116 -11.52 -17.88 14.09
C LEU A 116 -11.40 -17.62 12.58
N THR A 117 -12.54 -17.42 11.92
CA THR A 117 -12.62 -17.44 10.45
C THR A 117 -12.72 -16.06 9.82
N GLY A 118 -13.04 -15.02 10.61
CA GLY A 118 -13.26 -13.67 10.08
C GLY A 118 -14.51 -13.54 9.22
N ARG A 119 -15.44 -14.50 9.32
CA ARG A 119 -16.75 -14.43 8.66
C ARG A 119 -17.65 -13.49 9.43
N ASN A 120 -18.40 -12.64 8.73
CA ASN A 120 -19.41 -11.81 9.36
C ASN A 120 -20.52 -12.70 9.93
N VAL A 121 -20.84 -12.53 11.22
CA VAL A 121 -21.94 -13.22 11.90
C VAL A 121 -23.23 -12.46 11.68
N TRP A 122 -23.18 -11.15 11.91
CA TRP A 122 -24.26 -10.21 11.61
C TRP A 122 -23.69 -8.81 11.40
N HIS A 123 -24.48 -7.96 10.75
CA HIS A 123 -24.18 -6.57 10.48
C HIS A 123 -25.45 -5.74 10.63
N ASN A 124 -25.33 -4.60 11.30
CA ASN A 124 -26.36 -3.58 11.36
C ASN A 124 -25.79 -2.21 11.04
N GLU A 125 -26.63 -1.36 10.49
CA GLU A 125 -26.36 0.06 10.27
C GLU A 125 -27.49 0.88 10.89
N PHE A 126 -27.13 1.86 11.70
CA PHE A 126 -28.07 2.75 12.37
C PHE A 126 -27.78 4.20 12.00
N LYS A 127 -28.74 5.09 12.25
CA LYS A 127 -28.52 6.52 12.10
C LYS A 127 -27.47 6.99 13.12
N GLY A 128 -26.74 8.05 12.78
CA GLY A 128 -25.78 8.69 13.67
C GLY A 128 -24.39 8.05 13.63
N GLU A 129 -23.55 8.45 14.56
CA GLU A 129 -22.17 8.00 14.66
C GLU A 129 -21.96 7.22 15.97
N VAL A 130 -21.32 6.06 15.89
CA VAL A 130 -20.92 5.27 17.05
C VAL A 130 -19.92 6.06 17.88
N LYS A 131 -20.16 6.13 19.19
CA LYS A 131 -19.28 6.76 20.18
C LYS A 131 -18.61 5.76 21.10
N ASP A 132 -19.17 4.58 21.27
CA ASP A 132 -18.52 3.50 22.02
C ASP A 132 -19.17 2.13 21.77
N LEU A 133 -18.43 1.07 22.10
CA LEU A 133 -18.86 -0.32 22.02
C LEU A 133 -18.33 -1.10 23.24
N GLU A 134 -19.21 -1.80 23.94
CA GLU A 134 -18.87 -2.60 25.12
C GLU A 134 -19.62 -3.93 25.14
N ILE A 135 -19.08 -4.93 25.86
CA ILE A 135 -19.71 -6.26 25.96
C ILE A 135 -20.42 -6.38 27.30
N LEU A 136 -21.73 -6.62 27.25
CA LEU A 136 -22.55 -6.87 28.42
C LEU A 136 -22.64 -8.37 28.70
N GLU A 137 -22.19 -8.80 29.86
CA GLU A 137 -22.39 -10.17 30.36
C GLU A 137 -23.58 -10.22 31.32
N LEU A 138 -24.58 -11.04 31.01
CA LEU A 138 -25.78 -11.18 31.83
C LEU A 138 -25.57 -12.20 32.93
N THR A 139 -25.81 -11.80 34.18
CA THR A 139 -25.70 -12.67 35.36
C THR A 139 -26.66 -13.85 35.32
N GLU A 140 -27.87 -13.69 34.78
CA GLU A 140 -28.92 -14.72 34.79
C GLU A 140 -28.73 -15.83 33.75
N SER A 141 -28.11 -15.54 32.61
CA SER A 141 -28.05 -16.46 31.46
C SER A 141 -26.63 -16.75 30.97
N SER A 142 -25.61 -16.10 31.56
CA SER A 142 -24.22 -16.10 31.08
C SER A 142 -24.06 -15.72 29.60
N ARG A 143 -25.11 -15.17 28.97
CA ARG A 143 -25.10 -14.71 27.59
C ARG A 143 -24.40 -13.36 27.51
N LYS A 144 -23.65 -13.16 26.43
CA LYS A 144 -23.00 -11.90 26.10
C LYS A 144 -23.73 -11.17 24.97
N ASP A 145 -24.07 -9.92 25.23
CA ASP A 145 -24.72 -9.01 24.28
C ASP A 145 -23.78 -7.82 24.00
N VAL A 146 -24.03 -7.12 22.90
CA VAL A 146 -23.24 -5.94 22.51
C VAL A 146 -24.00 -4.68 22.90
N LEU A 147 -23.34 -3.79 23.63
CA LEU A 147 -23.81 -2.43 23.88
C LEU A 147 -23.14 -1.47 22.90
N VAL A 148 -23.94 -0.63 22.25
CA VAL A 148 -23.43 0.35 21.29
C VAL A 148 -24.03 1.71 21.56
N LEU A 149 -23.17 2.68 21.82
CA LEU A 149 -23.55 4.06 22.08
C LEU A 149 -23.45 4.87 20.78
N TYR A 150 -24.51 5.60 20.43
CA TYR A 150 -24.60 6.45 19.25
C TYR A 150 -24.89 7.91 19.63
N ASP A 151 -24.37 8.82 18.81
CA ASP A 151 -24.84 10.20 18.69
C ASP A 151 -25.73 10.32 17.44
N GLU A 152 -27.05 10.45 17.66
CA GLU A 152 -28.05 10.64 16.61
C GLU A 152 -28.52 12.09 16.57
N ASP A 153 -27.73 12.95 15.91
CA ASP A 153 -28.00 14.38 15.77
C ASP A 153 -28.20 15.09 17.13
N GLY A 154 -27.32 14.83 18.10
CA GLY A 154 -27.40 15.37 19.46
C GLY A 154 -28.37 14.62 20.37
N THR A 155 -28.83 13.44 19.96
CA THR A 155 -29.56 12.49 20.82
C THR A 155 -28.64 11.35 21.21
N THR A 156 -28.46 11.13 22.51
CA THR A 156 -27.73 9.97 23.01
C THR A 156 -28.61 8.72 22.87
N VAL A 157 -28.14 7.73 22.11
CA VAL A 157 -28.86 6.47 21.90
C VAL A 157 -27.97 5.30 22.28
N LEU A 158 -28.36 4.53 23.30
CA LEU A 158 -27.70 3.27 23.65
C LEU A 158 -28.56 2.10 23.19
N ARG A 159 -27.97 1.18 22.44
CA ARG A 159 -28.63 -0.06 22.00
C ARG A 159 -27.99 -1.26 22.65
N ARG A 160 -28.83 -2.18 23.13
CA ARG A 160 -28.41 -3.54 23.46
C ARG A 160 -28.77 -4.47 22.31
N ILE A 161 -27.78 -5.12 21.74
CA ILE A 161 -27.90 -5.98 20.57
C ILE A 161 -27.54 -7.40 20.96
N HIS A 162 -28.32 -8.38 20.53
CA HIS A 162 -28.05 -9.78 20.79
C HIS A 162 -26.73 -10.23 20.15
N GLY A 163 -25.81 -10.79 20.95
CA GLY A 163 -24.43 -11.05 20.53
C GLY A 163 -24.27 -11.96 19.30
N THR A 164 -25.17 -12.91 19.07
CA THR A 164 -25.09 -13.86 17.94
C THR A 164 -26.13 -13.66 16.83
N VAL A 165 -27.22 -12.92 17.12
CA VAL A 165 -28.36 -12.78 16.19
C VAL A 165 -28.38 -11.37 15.57
N GLY A 166 -27.82 -10.38 16.27
CA GLY A 166 -27.77 -9.01 15.79
C GLY A 166 -29.09 -8.25 15.91
N ASN A 167 -30.15 -8.81 16.51
CA ASN A 167 -31.38 -8.04 16.74
C ASN A 167 -31.24 -7.10 17.94
N VAL A 168 -31.82 -5.91 17.83
CA VAL A 168 -31.92 -4.95 18.94
C VAL A 168 -32.89 -5.52 19.98
N ILE A 169 -32.44 -5.66 21.22
CA ILE A 169 -33.23 -6.14 22.36
C ILE A 169 -34.02 -4.98 22.96
N TRP A 170 -33.34 -3.88 23.24
CA TRP A 170 -33.94 -2.63 23.66
C TRP A 170 -33.05 -1.45 23.26
N GLU A 171 -33.64 -0.27 23.32
CA GLU A 171 -32.99 0.99 23.03
C GLU A 171 -33.30 2.02 24.12
N PHE A 172 -32.27 2.68 24.62
CA PHE A 172 -32.37 3.83 25.51
C PHE A 172 -32.11 5.09 24.69
N ARG A 173 -33.02 6.07 24.76
CA ARG A 173 -32.87 7.38 24.13
C ARG A 173 -32.90 8.49 25.16
N GLU A 174 -31.95 9.42 25.05
CA GLU A 174 -31.94 10.66 25.79
C GLU A 174 -31.83 11.85 24.82
N VAL A 175 -32.93 12.61 24.73
CA VAL A 175 -32.99 13.88 23.99
C VAL A 175 -32.52 15.01 24.91
N ALA A 176 -31.23 15.01 25.23
CA ALA A 176 -30.56 16.10 25.90
C ALA A 176 -29.41 16.56 25.00
N LYS A 177 -29.12 17.88 24.99
CA LYS A 177 -27.94 18.43 24.29
C LYS A 177 -26.63 18.06 25.01
N ASN A 178 -26.44 16.78 25.28
CA ASN A 178 -25.26 16.19 25.88
C ASN A 178 -24.43 15.57 24.76
N ILE A 179 -23.12 15.51 24.95
CA ILE A 179 -22.24 14.81 24.01
C ILE A 179 -22.00 13.40 24.57
N PRO A 180 -22.56 12.34 23.96
CA PRO A 180 -22.28 10.97 24.39
C PRO A 180 -20.78 10.67 24.31
N LEU A 181 -20.24 10.07 25.36
CA LEU A 181 -18.82 9.81 25.50
C LEU A 181 -18.52 8.32 25.40
N GLN A 182 -18.87 7.54 26.43
CA GLN A 182 -18.54 6.13 26.57
C GLN A 182 -19.61 5.40 27.39
N VAL A 183 -19.63 4.06 27.28
CA VAL A 183 -20.48 3.17 28.05
C VAL A 183 -19.61 2.22 28.88
N SER A 184 -20.03 1.94 30.10
CA SER A 184 -19.37 1.01 31.00
C SER A 184 -20.39 0.14 31.72
N THR A 185 -19.98 -1.01 32.23
CA THR A 185 -20.88 -1.96 32.89
C THR A 185 -20.26 -2.48 34.18
N ASP A 186 -21.10 -2.67 35.19
CA ASP A 186 -20.80 -3.56 36.33
C ASP A 186 -21.74 -4.78 36.31
N ILE A 187 -21.67 -5.61 37.35
CA ILE A 187 -22.46 -6.85 37.49
C ILE A 187 -23.99 -6.58 37.46
N SER A 188 -24.42 -5.36 37.78
CA SER A 188 -25.81 -4.99 38.02
C SER A 188 -26.37 -3.85 37.15
N LYS A 189 -25.52 -2.96 36.66
CA LYS A 189 -25.90 -1.70 36.02
C LYS A 189 -25.07 -1.40 34.78
N ILE A 190 -25.69 -0.68 33.85
CA ILE A 190 -25.02 -0.07 32.71
C ILE A 190 -24.88 1.43 32.99
N TYR A 191 -23.69 1.99 32.81
CA TYR A 191 -23.43 3.42 32.97
C TYR A 191 -23.21 4.05 31.59
N VAL A 192 -24.05 5.02 31.24
CA VAL A 192 -23.86 5.88 30.07
C VAL A 192 -23.22 7.19 30.53
N ILE A 193 -22.02 7.47 30.01
CA ILE A 193 -21.28 8.69 30.33
C ILE A 193 -21.48 9.68 29.18
N SER A 194 -21.80 10.92 29.53
CA SER A 194 -21.95 12.01 28.55
C SER A 194 -21.41 13.31 29.11
N LEU A 195 -20.94 14.20 28.23
CA LEU A 195 -20.53 15.56 28.61
C LEU A 195 -21.76 16.45 28.64
N HIS A 196 -21.95 17.15 29.75
CA HIS A 196 -23.03 18.11 29.95
C HIS A 196 -22.46 19.49 30.28
N GLY A 197 -22.79 20.50 29.46
CA GLY A 197 -22.28 21.85 29.65
C GLY A 197 -21.96 22.54 28.33
N SER A 198 -20.90 23.34 28.32
CA SER A 198 -20.44 24.11 27.16
C SER A 198 -18.94 23.91 26.93
N PRO A 199 -18.39 24.26 25.76
CA PRO A 199 -16.96 24.12 25.47
C PRO A 199 -16.01 24.81 26.46
N ALA A 200 -16.51 25.79 27.22
CA ALA A 200 -15.72 26.45 28.26
C ALA A 200 -15.50 25.57 29.51
N SER A 201 -16.41 24.64 29.80
CA SER A 201 -16.33 23.70 30.92
C SER A 201 -17.47 22.68 30.83
N TYR A 202 -17.12 21.40 30.71
CA TYR A 202 -18.08 20.30 30.75
C TYR A 202 -18.09 19.61 32.11
N SER A 203 -19.28 19.28 32.60
CA SER A 203 -19.49 18.31 33.68
C SER A 203 -19.69 16.91 33.09
N LEU A 204 -19.32 15.87 33.85
CA LEU A 204 -19.50 14.48 33.43
C LEU A 204 -20.85 13.98 33.97
N LYS A 205 -21.83 13.78 33.10
CA LYS A 205 -23.12 13.18 33.46
C LYS A 205 -23.01 11.67 33.34
N VAL A 206 -23.38 10.96 34.40
CA VAL A 206 -23.44 9.50 34.45
C VAL A 206 -24.90 9.10 34.64
N THR A 207 -25.43 8.34 33.68
CA THR A 207 -26.80 7.81 33.68
C THR A 207 -26.71 6.30 33.90
N ALA A 208 -27.24 5.81 35.01
CA ALA A 208 -27.28 4.38 35.33
C ALA A 208 -28.57 3.76 34.80
N LEU A 209 -28.46 2.65 34.08
CA LEU A 209 -29.55 1.92 33.44
C LEU A 209 -29.62 0.48 33.95
N ASP A 210 -30.83 -0.06 33.94
CA ASP A 210 -31.12 -1.46 34.19
C ASP A 210 -30.65 -2.33 33.02
N THR A 211 -29.95 -3.44 33.31
CA THR A 211 -29.35 -4.31 32.30
C THR A 211 -30.40 -5.02 31.44
N VAL A 212 -31.57 -5.35 32.02
CA VAL A 212 -32.61 -6.15 31.36
C VAL A 212 -33.53 -5.27 30.52
N THR A 213 -34.03 -4.17 31.07
CA THR A 213 -35.06 -3.31 30.47
C THR A 213 -34.51 -2.09 29.76
N GLY A 214 -33.28 -1.67 30.06
CA GLY A 214 -32.73 -0.38 29.60
C GLY A 214 -33.36 0.83 30.29
N GLY A 215 -34.20 0.60 31.31
CA GLY A 215 -34.85 1.65 32.10
C GLY A 215 -33.84 2.44 32.92
N ARG A 216 -34.06 3.75 33.05
CA ARG A 216 -33.21 4.63 33.87
C ARG A 216 -33.39 4.33 35.36
N LEU A 217 -32.29 4.07 36.06
CA LEU A 217 -32.25 3.79 37.49
C LEU A 217 -31.85 5.02 38.32
N ASP A 218 -30.80 5.71 37.91
CA ASP A 218 -30.27 6.90 38.60
C ASP A 218 -29.46 7.78 37.64
N ASP A 219 -29.38 9.08 37.93
CA ASP A 219 -28.59 10.05 37.17
C ASP A 219 -27.81 10.95 38.13
N PHE A 220 -26.52 11.15 37.87
CA PHE A 220 -25.72 12.10 38.63
C PHE A 220 -24.70 12.83 37.74
N ALA A 221 -24.38 14.06 38.12
CA ALA A 221 -23.37 14.88 37.46
C ALA A 221 -22.14 15.02 38.35
N ILE A 222 -20.97 14.80 37.76
CA ILE A 222 -19.67 14.94 38.41
C ILE A 222 -19.05 16.25 37.93
N GLY A 223 -18.81 17.17 38.86
CA GLY A 223 -18.14 18.42 38.59
C GLY A 223 -16.65 18.21 38.27
N THR A 224 -16.22 18.65 37.09
CA THR A 224 -14.83 18.49 36.62
C THR A 224 -13.90 19.59 37.13
N LYS A 225 -14.47 20.66 37.71
CA LYS A 225 -13.78 21.89 38.12
C LYS A 225 -13.12 22.65 36.95
N GLY A 226 -13.63 22.49 35.72
CA GLY A 226 -13.10 23.19 34.54
C GLY A 226 -11.94 22.49 33.84
N ASP A 227 -11.62 21.24 34.18
CA ASP A 227 -10.53 20.51 33.54
C ASP A 227 -10.93 19.87 32.21
N VAL A 228 -12.22 19.58 32.01
CA VAL A 228 -12.73 18.89 30.82
C VAL A 228 -13.37 19.88 29.87
N HIS A 229 -12.77 20.04 28.71
CA HIS A 229 -13.18 20.90 27.60
C HIS A 229 -13.65 20.09 26.39
N GLY A 230 -13.43 18.78 26.38
CA GLY A 230 -13.99 17.86 25.39
C GLY A 230 -13.73 16.39 25.70
N PRO A 231 -14.15 15.48 24.78
CA PRO A 231 -14.00 14.03 24.96
C PRO A 231 -12.56 13.56 25.23
N LYS A 232 -11.58 14.21 24.61
CA LYS A 232 -10.15 13.85 24.71
C LYS A 232 -9.55 14.08 26.10
N ASP A 233 -10.17 14.92 26.92
CA ASP A 233 -9.68 15.21 28.28
C ASP A 233 -10.09 14.12 29.28
N VAL A 234 -11.08 13.29 28.91
CA VAL A 234 -11.44 12.10 29.68
C VAL A 234 -10.53 10.96 29.24
N MET A 235 -9.69 10.50 30.16
CA MET A 235 -8.58 9.61 29.85
C MET A 235 -8.97 8.15 29.88
N PHE A 236 -9.98 7.80 30.68
CA PHE A 236 -10.38 6.43 30.92
C PHE A 236 -11.81 6.36 31.45
N VAL A 237 -12.60 5.46 30.88
CA VAL A 237 -13.94 5.11 31.36
C VAL A 237 -14.06 3.59 31.32
N GLY A 238 -14.55 3.00 32.40
CA GLY A 238 -14.73 1.56 32.51
C GLY A 238 -13.47 0.85 32.98
N GLY A 239 -13.29 -0.40 32.54
CA GLY A 239 -12.34 -1.34 33.14
C GLY A 239 -12.58 -1.55 34.64
N ASN A 240 -11.85 -2.46 35.27
CA ASN A 240 -12.15 -2.94 36.62
C ASN A 240 -13.64 -3.28 36.77
N SER A 241 -14.14 -4.29 36.05
CA SER A 241 -15.58 -4.55 35.91
C SER A 241 -16.31 -4.84 37.23
N ALA A 242 -15.59 -5.09 38.33
CA ALA A 242 -16.12 -5.15 39.69
C ALA A 242 -16.39 -3.76 40.30
N ALA A 243 -15.60 -2.75 39.95
CA ALA A 243 -15.71 -1.36 40.40
C ALA A 243 -15.25 -0.40 39.28
N PRO A 244 -16.10 -0.17 38.25
CA PRO A 244 -15.67 0.56 37.08
C PRO A 244 -15.36 2.01 37.41
N ILE A 245 -14.34 2.57 36.79
CA ILE A 245 -13.82 3.90 37.11
C ILE A 245 -13.92 4.87 35.94
N LEU A 246 -13.94 6.15 36.28
CA LEU A 246 -13.92 7.29 35.38
C LEU A 246 -12.76 8.20 35.81
N ALA A 247 -11.87 8.54 34.88
CA ALA A 247 -10.70 9.33 35.21
C ALA A 247 -10.38 10.41 34.17
N TRP A 248 -9.95 11.56 34.67
CA TRP A 248 -9.48 12.70 33.87
C TRP A 248 -8.37 13.42 34.64
N ALA A 249 -7.44 14.05 33.93
CA ALA A 249 -6.38 14.85 34.53
C ALA A 249 -6.68 16.35 34.41
N ASP A 250 -6.03 17.15 35.24
CA ASP A 250 -5.98 18.59 35.06
C ASP A 250 -5.12 18.98 33.84
N SER A 251 -5.33 20.17 33.30
CA SER A 251 -4.62 20.66 32.10
C SER A 251 -3.10 20.73 32.26
N THR A 252 -2.59 20.74 33.49
CA THR A 252 -1.16 20.77 33.81
C THR A 252 -0.57 19.40 34.10
N LEU A 253 -1.36 18.32 34.04
CA LEU A 253 -0.97 16.95 34.38
C LEU A 253 -0.30 16.81 35.77
N THR A 254 -0.75 17.61 36.74
CA THR A 254 -0.25 17.55 38.13
C THR A 254 -1.16 16.69 39.03
N LYS A 255 -2.42 16.52 38.64
CA LYS A 255 -3.43 15.77 39.39
C LYS A 255 -4.28 14.92 38.46
N LEU A 256 -4.39 13.64 38.79
CA LEU A 256 -5.36 12.74 38.19
C LEU A 256 -6.58 12.64 39.10
N LYS A 257 -7.76 12.91 38.57
CA LYS A 257 -9.04 12.75 39.27
C LYS A 257 -9.66 11.42 38.88
N VAL A 258 -10.07 10.65 39.89
CA VAL A 258 -10.71 9.34 39.71
C VAL A 258 -12.04 9.32 40.45
N ASN A 259 -13.08 8.88 39.76
CA ASN A 259 -14.40 8.60 40.31
C ASN A 259 -14.74 7.12 40.07
N VAL A 260 -15.23 6.45 41.10
CA VAL A 260 -15.79 5.10 40.95
C VAL A 260 -17.24 5.26 40.51
N LEU A 261 -17.60 4.67 39.37
CA LEU A 261 -18.95 4.76 38.82
C LEU A 261 -19.95 4.16 39.82
N GLY A 262 -21.04 4.89 40.05
CA GLY A 262 -22.00 4.61 41.13
C GLY A 262 -21.77 5.42 42.41
N SER A 263 -20.64 6.13 42.52
CA SER A 263 -20.36 7.07 43.62
C SER A 263 -20.37 8.53 43.15
N LYS A 264 -20.78 9.44 44.04
CA LYS A 264 -20.70 10.90 43.82
C LYS A 264 -19.35 11.51 44.24
N THR A 265 -18.46 10.71 44.83
CA THR A 265 -17.18 11.19 45.36
C THR A 265 -16.08 11.09 44.30
N THR A 266 -15.33 12.19 44.12
CA THR A 266 -14.12 12.23 43.28
C THR A 266 -12.88 12.27 44.16
N GLN A 267 -11.88 11.46 43.83
CA GLN A 267 -10.60 11.38 44.55
C GLN A 267 -9.48 11.98 43.68
N GLU A 268 -8.59 12.77 44.29
CA GLU A 268 -7.46 13.42 43.61
C GLU A 268 -6.16 12.64 43.91
N LEU A 269 -5.49 12.16 42.86
CA LEU A 269 -4.20 11.49 42.90
C LEU A 269 -3.12 12.46 42.39
N LYS A 270 -2.02 12.59 43.13
CA LYS A 270 -0.91 13.48 42.73
C LYS A 270 -0.04 12.80 41.67
N LEU A 271 0.24 13.52 40.59
CA LEU A 271 1.14 13.09 39.53
C LEU A 271 2.54 13.71 39.71
N PRO A 272 3.59 13.08 39.18
CA PRO A 272 4.92 13.68 39.05
C PRO A 272 4.88 15.05 38.35
N SER A 273 5.68 16.01 38.81
CA SER A 273 5.71 17.37 38.27
C SER A 273 6.24 17.47 36.83
N ASP A 274 6.94 16.44 36.35
CA ASP A 274 7.51 16.34 35.01
C ASP A 274 6.72 15.38 34.09
N ALA A 275 5.48 15.05 34.46
CA ALA A 275 4.58 14.22 33.66
C ALA A 275 4.30 14.84 32.28
N VAL A 276 4.33 14.00 31.25
CA VAL A 276 4.07 14.35 29.85
C VAL A 276 2.83 13.62 29.34
N ALA A 277 2.58 12.41 29.84
CA ALA A 277 1.37 11.65 29.53
C ALA A 277 1.02 10.72 30.69
N VAL A 278 -0.28 10.44 30.85
CA VAL A 278 -0.79 9.46 31.83
C VAL A 278 -1.68 8.47 31.08
N THR A 279 -1.66 7.21 31.51
CA THR A 279 -2.51 6.15 30.96
C THR A 279 -2.96 5.24 32.09
N ILE A 280 -4.20 4.76 32.03
CA ILE A 280 -4.74 3.86 33.05
C ILE A 280 -4.90 2.48 32.44
N HIS A 281 -4.47 1.47 33.20
CA HIS A 281 -4.57 0.07 32.84
C HIS A 281 -5.40 -0.65 33.91
N ALA A 282 -6.53 -1.23 33.53
CA ALA A 282 -7.44 -1.92 34.44
C ALA A 282 -7.94 -3.24 33.83
N PRO A 283 -8.31 -4.24 34.66
CA PRO A 283 -8.76 -5.53 34.17
C PRO A 283 -10.21 -5.48 33.66
N HIS A 284 -10.57 -6.28 32.65
CA HIS A 284 -11.91 -6.25 32.05
C HIS A 284 -12.84 -7.40 32.50
N LEU A 285 -12.34 -8.37 33.26
CA LEU A 285 -13.17 -9.49 33.73
C LEU A 285 -13.95 -9.10 35.00
N LEU A 286 -15.21 -9.54 35.10
CA LEU A 286 -16.09 -9.26 36.24
C LEU A 286 -15.54 -9.81 37.57
N GLN A 287 -14.82 -10.92 37.51
CA GLN A 287 -14.23 -11.60 38.66
C GLN A 287 -12.85 -11.05 39.06
N SER A 288 -12.24 -10.17 38.26
CA SER A 288 -10.91 -9.63 38.53
C SER A 288 -10.91 -8.80 39.81
N GLN A 289 -9.81 -8.86 40.56
CA GLN A 289 -9.61 -7.99 41.71
C GLN A 289 -9.67 -6.51 41.30
N PRO A 290 -10.23 -5.61 42.14
CA PRO A 290 -10.49 -4.24 41.74
C PRO A 290 -9.26 -3.33 41.87
N HIS A 291 -8.22 -3.70 41.13
CA HIS A 291 -6.98 -2.94 41.02
C HIS A 291 -6.84 -2.30 39.65
N PHE A 292 -6.23 -1.12 39.60
CA PHE A 292 -5.84 -0.47 38.37
C PHE A 292 -4.47 0.16 38.53
N LEU A 293 -3.76 0.31 37.41
CA LEU A 293 -2.42 0.88 37.35
C LEU A 293 -2.49 2.22 36.62
N VAL A 294 -1.93 3.24 37.27
CA VAL A 294 -1.70 4.58 36.70
C VAL A 294 -0.28 4.62 36.19
N HIS A 295 -0.12 4.57 34.87
CA HIS A 295 1.15 4.70 34.18
C HIS A 295 1.40 6.16 33.85
N THR A 296 2.48 6.74 34.35
CA THR A 296 2.92 8.10 34.05
C THR A 296 4.21 8.08 33.24
N ARG A 297 4.19 8.72 32.07
CA ARG A 297 5.39 9.02 31.30
C ARG A 297 5.88 10.40 31.68
N THR A 298 7.15 10.51 31.99
CA THR A 298 7.81 11.78 32.29
C THR A 298 8.81 12.12 31.20
N LYS A 299 9.40 13.32 31.26
CA LYS A 299 10.43 13.74 30.28
C LYS A 299 11.66 12.82 30.27
N THR A 300 11.94 12.13 31.37
CA THR A 300 13.16 11.34 31.57
C THR A 300 12.92 9.83 31.58
N GLY A 301 11.66 9.38 31.64
CA GLY A 301 11.37 7.96 31.79
C GLY A 301 9.89 7.65 32.00
N ASN A 302 9.61 6.53 32.65
CA ASN A 302 8.27 6.09 32.99
C ASN A 302 8.17 5.56 34.43
N LYS A 303 7.05 5.87 35.09
CA LYS A 303 6.69 5.46 36.45
C LYS A 303 5.29 4.83 36.43
N ALA A 304 5.02 3.91 37.34
CA ALA A 304 3.66 3.39 37.52
C ALA A 304 3.29 3.28 39.00
N GLU A 305 2.02 3.53 39.30
CA GLU A 305 1.45 3.40 40.64
C GLU A 305 0.20 2.53 40.57
N VAL A 306 0.06 1.57 41.48
CA VAL A 306 -1.07 0.63 41.51
C VAL A 306 -2.00 1.01 42.65
N TYR A 307 -3.29 1.04 42.35
CA TYR A 307 -4.36 1.44 43.25
C TYR A 307 -5.37 0.33 43.41
N HIS A 308 -5.99 0.27 44.58
CA HIS A 308 -7.07 -0.62 44.94
C HIS A 308 -8.35 0.19 45.17
N THR A 309 -9.47 -0.30 44.63
CA THR A 309 -10.81 0.25 44.90
C THR A 309 -11.55 -0.63 45.89
N ASP A 310 -11.90 -0.07 47.05
CA ASP A 310 -12.75 -0.74 48.03
C ASP A 310 -14.21 -0.75 47.56
N LEU A 311 -14.76 -1.95 47.33
CA LEU A 311 -16.10 -2.14 46.76
C LEU A 311 -17.23 -1.62 47.66
N LYS A 312 -17.01 -1.46 48.98
CA LYS A 312 -18.06 -1.05 49.93
C LYS A 312 -18.11 0.46 50.10
N SER A 313 -16.94 1.09 50.19
CA SER A 313 -16.77 2.52 50.44
C SER A 313 -16.53 3.33 49.18
N SER A 314 -16.22 2.68 48.05
CA SER A 314 -15.77 3.32 46.82
C SER A 314 -14.50 4.17 46.98
N GLN A 315 -13.73 3.95 48.06
CA GLN A 315 -12.44 4.62 48.27
C GLN A 315 -11.34 3.96 47.42
N VAL A 316 -10.44 4.79 46.91
CA VAL A 316 -9.30 4.41 46.08
C VAL A 316 -8.04 4.65 46.91
N THR A 317 -7.32 3.58 47.23
CA THR A 317 -6.09 3.64 48.01
C THR A 317 -4.90 3.14 47.21
N LYS A 318 -3.73 3.77 47.36
CA LYS A 318 -2.49 3.30 46.73
C LYS A 318 -2.08 1.97 47.34
N ALA A 319 -1.96 0.92 46.52
CA ALA A 319 -1.50 -0.39 46.93
C ALA A 319 0.03 -0.44 46.97
N TYR A 320 0.69 -0.06 45.88
CA TYR A 320 2.15 0.07 45.80
C TYR A 320 2.57 0.96 44.62
N GLU A 321 3.86 1.26 44.52
CA GLU A 321 4.45 1.94 43.37
C GLU A 321 5.58 1.13 42.75
N LEU A 322 5.77 1.29 41.44
CA LEU A 322 6.88 0.70 40.69
C LEU A 322 7.98 1.76 40.48
N PRO A 323 9.25 1.33 40.39
CA PRO A 323 10.37 2.25 40.26
C PRO A 323 10.29 3.05 38.95
N HIS A 324 10.74 4.30 39.01
CA HIS A 324 10.96 5.13 37.83
C HIS A 324 12.13 4.55 37.03
N LEU A 325 11.90 4.21 35.76
CA LEU A 325 12.94 3.73 34.85
C LEU A 325 13.13 4.73 33.72
N SER A 326 14.38 4.90 33.27
CA SER A 326 14.72 5.74 32.12
C SER A 326 14.17 5.16 30.82
N GLY A 327 13.94 6.04 29.85
CA GLY A 327 13.52 5.64 28.49
C GLY A 327 12.02 5.37 28.35
N PRO A 328 11.58 5.04 27.12
CA PRO A 328 10.20 4.67 26.83
C PRO A 328 9.81 3.37 27.54
N GLY A 329 8.52 3.23 27.83
CA GLY A 329 7.98 2.03 28.42
C GLY A 329 6.48 1.95 28.17
N ALA A 330 6.01 0.72 28.13
CA ALA A 330 4.60 0.38 28.00
C ALA A 330 4.18 -0.58 29.11
N PHE A 331 2.93 -0.45 29.53
CA PHE A 331 2.30 -1.35 30.48
C PHE A 331 1.13 -2.06 29.80
N SER A 332 0.81 -3.26 30.28
CA SER A 332 -0.37 -3.99 29.87
C SER A 332 -0.97 -4.75 31.06
N THR A 333 -2.28 -4.94 31.03
CA THR A 333 -3.01 -5.72 32.03
C THR A 333 -3.41 -7.06 31.44
N SER A 334 -3.11 -8.14 32.17
CA SER A 334 -3.56 -9.50 31.87
C SER A 334 -4.32 -10.01 33.08
N SER A 335 -5.45 -10.70 32.87
CA SER A 335 -6.24 -11.29 33.95
C SER A 335 -6.42 -12.79 33.73
N ASP A 336 -6.36 -13.57 34.81
CA ASP A 336 -6.69 -14.99 34.84
C ASP A 336 -7.59 -15.28 36.04
N GLY A 337 -8.89 -15.37 35.78
CA GLY A 337 -9.90 -15.37 36.83
C GLY A 337 -9.80 -14.11 37.68
N ALA A 338 -9.66 -14.27 39.00
CA ALA A 338 -9.52 -13.15 39.92
C ALA A 338 -8.11 -12.51 39.91
N ASN A 339 -7.10 -13.23 39.43
CA ASN A 339 -5.72 -12.75 39.46
C ASN A 339 -5.51 -11.69 38.37
N VAL A 340 -4.92 -10.57 38.74
CA VAL A 340 -4.58 -9.47 37.82
C VAL A 340 -3.07 -9.31 37.81
N TYR A 341 -2.50 -9.30 36.60
CA TYR A 341 -1.08 -9.13 36.36
C TYR A 341 -0.85 -7.85 35.56
N PHE A 342 0.17 -7.09 35.95
CA PHE A 342 0.67 -5.97 35.16
C PHE A 342 2.01 -6.35 34.56
N ALA A 343 2.09 -6.33 33.23
CA ALA A 343 3.32 -6.49 32.49
C ALA A 343 3.90 -5.13 32.15
N ARG A 344 5.19 -4.90 32.45
CA ARG A 344 5.95 -3.71 32.02
C ARG A 344 6.95 -4.13 30.96
N VAL A 345 6.95 -3.41 29.86
CA VAL A 345 7.81 -3.60 28.70
C VAL A 345 8.69 -2.37 28.57
N THR A 346 10.01 -2.55 28.66
CA THR A 346 11.02 -1.50 28.42
C THR A 346 11.89 -1.91 27.25
N GLU A 347 12.90 -1.10 26.89
CA GLU A 347 13.85 -1.44 25.81
C GLU A 347 14.75 -2.65 26.14
N ASP A 348 14.93 -2.95 27.43
CA ASP A 348 15.87 -3.96 27.89
C ASP A 348 15.20 -5.25 28.37
N GLU A 349 13.96 -5.17 28.86
CA GLU A 349 13.30 -6.30 29.48
C GLU A 349 11.77 -6.21 29.48
N THR A 350 11.15 -7.37 29.69
CA THR A 350 9.77 -7.46 30.14
C THR A 350 9.74 -8.02 31.56
N LEU A 351 8.99 -7.37 32.44
CA LEU A 351 8.73 -7.86 33.80
C LEU A 351 7.23 -7.96 34.08
N VAL A 352 6.87 -8.84 35.00
CA VAL A 352 5.49 -9.06 35.43
C VAL A 352 5.40 -8.92 36.95
N VAL A 353 4.37 -8.21 37.40
CA VAL A 353 4.01 -8.06 38.82
C VAL A 353 2.55 -8.45 39.05
N SER A 354 2.22 -8.88 40.27
CA SER A 354 0.83 -9.09 40.70
C SER A 354 0.20 -7.76 41.07
N SER A 355 -1.10 -7.58 40.84
CA SER A 355 -1.84 -6.40 41.33
C SER A 355 -1.81 -6.24 42.85
N GLU A 356 -1.47 -7.29 43.60
CA GLU A 356 -1.45 -7.28 45.07
C GLU A 356 -0.07 -6.97 45.65
N SER A 357 1.00 -7.05 44.85
CA SER A 357 2.38 -6.90 45.35
C SER A 357 3.34 -6.35 44.31
N HIS A 358 4.24 -5.49 44.77
CA HIS A 358 5.35 -4.95 43.97
C HIS A 358 6.43 -5.99 43.65
N ALA A 359 6.35 -7.20 44.21
CA ALA A 359 7.31 -8.27 43.94
C ALA A 359 7.27 -8.69 42.47
N VAL A 360 8.45 -8.70 41.83
CA VAL A 360 8.59 -9.15 40.44
C VAL A 360 8.40 -10.66 40.40
N LEU A 361 7.32 -11.10 39.77
CA LEU A 361 6.97 -12.52 39.62
C LEU A 361 7.86 -13.21 38.58
N ALA A 362 8.16 -12.49 37.49
CA ALA A 362 9.03 -12.96 36.43
C ALA A 362 9.64 -11.78 35.67
N ARG A 363 10.83 -12.02 35.09
CA ARG A 363 11.60 -11.06 34.32
C ARG A 363 12.27 -11.76 33.15
N TRP A 364 12.19 -11.14 31.99
CA TRP A 364 12.81 -11.63 30.76
C TRP A 364 13.58 -10.50 30.08
N PRO A 365 14.92 -10.53 30.11
CA PRO A 365 15.73 -9.57 29.36
C PRO A 365 15.65 -9.85 27.86
N PHE A 366 15.73 -8.80 27.05
CA PHE A 366 15.72 -8.90 25.60
C PHE A 366 17.08 -9.29 25.03
N LYS A 367 17.07 -10.08 23.95
CA LYS A 367 18.26 -10.54 23.24
C LYS A 367 18.05 -10.35 21.73
N PRO A 368 18.81 -9.47 21.04
CA PRO A 368 19.76 -8.46 21.56
C PRO A 368 19.07 -7.34 22.35
N ALA A 369 19.82 -6.58 23.15
CA ALA A 369 19.31 -5.45 23.94
C ALA A 369 19.04 -4.23 23.03
N GLY A 370 17.91 -3.53 23.21
CA GLY A 370 17.68 -2.20 22.62
C GLY A 370 16.83 -2.08 21.34
N ASP A 371 16.07 -3.12 20.94
CA ASP A 371 15.32 -3.09 19.66
C ASP A 371 13.82 -2.75 19.76
N ILE A 372 13.29 -2.60 20.99
CA ILE A 372 11.84 -2.48 21.23
C ILE A 372 11.53 -1.19 21.99
N GLU A 373 11.62 -0.06 21.29
CA GLU A 373 11.10 1.24 21.76
C GLU A 373 9.56 1.23 21.82
N ALA A 374 8.98 0.49 22.76
CA ALA A 374 7.54 0.24 22.84
C ALA A 374 6.74 1.52 23.22
N VAL A 375 5.82 1.91 22.34
CA VAL A 375 4.86 3.00 22.58
C VAL A 375 3.59 2.47 23.24
N HIS A 376 3.11 1.32 22.81
CA HIS A 376 1.97 0.61 23.40
C HIS A 376 2.24 -0.89 23.41
N ALA A 377 1.67 -1.61 24.38
CA ALA A 377 1.82 -3.04 24.47
C ALA A 377 0.57 -3.72 25.03
N VAL A 378 0.32 -4.92 24.53
CA VAL A 378 -0.70 -5.85 25.01
C VAL A 378 0.01 -7.12 25.41
N ALA A 379 -0.26 -7.63 26.61
CA ALA A 379 0.37 -8.83 27.12
C ALA A 379 -0.67 -9.88 27.53
N GLU A 380 -0.34 -11.13 27.26
CA GLU A 380 -1.02 -12.28 27.84
C GLU A 380 -0.02 -13.02 28.75
N VAL A 381 -0.35 -13.04 30.05
CA VAL A 381 0.43 -13.69 31.09
C VAL A 381 -0.24 -15.01 31.45
N LEU A 382 0.53 -16.10 31.37
CA LEU A 382 0.06 -17.45 31.68
C LEU A 382 0.89 -18.04 32.82
N LYS A 383 0.22 -18.48 33.89
CA LYS A 383 0.88 -19.26 34.94
C LYS A 383 1.07 -20.71 34.46
N LYS A 384 2.28 -21.25 34.57
CA LYS A 384 2.57 -22.62 34.14
C LYS A 384 1.91 -23.62 35.11
N PRO A 385 1.12 -24.60 34.62
CA PRO A 385 0.47 -25.58 35.48
C PRO A 385 1.49 -26.33 36.35
N GLY A 386 1.21 -26.44 37.66
CA GLY A 386 2.04 -27.21 38.59
C GLY A 386 3.41 -26.61 38.94
N THR A 387 3.71 -25.37 38.54
CA THR A 387 4.94 -24.66 38.91
C THR A 387 4.65 -23.21 39.31
N GLU A 388 5.60 -22.53 39.94
CA GLU A 388 5.53 -21.08 40.19
C GLU A 388 5.94 -20.24 38.97
N GLY A 389 6.35 -20.88 37.87
CA GLY A 389 6.83 -20.19 36.68
C GLY A 389 5.71 -19.54 35.87
N PHE A 390 6.04 -18.42 35.23
CA PHE A 390 5.16 -17.73 34.29
C PHE A 390 5.66 -17.90 32.85
N ALA A 391 4.77 -17.69 31.90
CA ALA A 391 5.06 -17.48 30.49
C ALA A 391 4.34 -16.21 30.04
N ILE A 392 4.95 -15.46 29.11
CA ILE A 392 4.37 -14.22 28.61
C ILE A 392 4.49 -14.12 27.10
N ARG A 393 3.43 -13.61 26.48
CA ARG A 393 3.42 -13.10 25.11
C ARG A 393 3.10 -11.62 25.16
N VAL A 394 3.94 -10.80 24.55
CA VAL A 394 3.76 -9.34 24.47
C VAL A 394 3.71 -8.95 23.00
N ALA A 395 2.62 -8.32 22.59
CA ALA A 395 2.52 -7.63 21.32
C ALA A 395 2.72 -6.13 21.55
N ALA A 396 3.80 -5.57 21.01
CA ALA A 396 4.17 -4.16 21.20
C ALA A 396 4.18 -3.42 19.86
N VAL A 397 3.67 -2.19 19.87
CA VAL A 397 3.84 -1.23 18.77
C VAL A 397 5.05 -0.36 19.10
N THR A 398 6.03 -0.33 18.20
CA THR A 398 7.26 0.46 18.40
C THR A 398 7.08 1.89 17.90
N LYS A 399 8.00 2.78 18.28
CA LYS A 399 8.08 4.15 17.73
C LYS A 399 8.31 4.19 16.21
N SER A 400 8.77 3.08 15.62
CA SER A 400 8.95 2.92 14.18
C SER A 400 7.70 2.42 13.45
N ASP A 401 6.56 2.37 14.16
CA ASP A 401 5.28 1.86 13.66
C ASP A 401 5.34 0.36 13.31
N ASP A 402 6.30 -0.36 13.88
CA ASP A 402 6.41 -1.80 13.72
C ASP A 402 5.58 -2.51 14.79
N TRP A 403 4.93 -3.61 14.41
CA TRP A 403 4.26 -4.50 15.35
C TRP A 403 5.15 -5.69 15.66
N VAL A 404 5.59 -5.80 16.91
CA VAL A 404 6.56 -6.79 17.36
C VAL A 404 5.89 -7.73 18.35
N LEU A 405 6.13 -9.03 18.20
CA LEU A 405 5.77 -9.99 19.24
C LEU A 405 7.02 -10.50 19.96
N VAL A 406 6.99 -10.37 21.28
CA VAL A 406 7.99 -10.89 22.19
C VAL A 406 7.40 -12.05 22.96
N ARG A 407 8.07 -13.21 22.92
CA ARG A 407 7.71 -14.39 23.70
C ARG A 407 8.82 -14.67 24.70
N ASN A 408 8.52 -14.56 25.99
CA ASN A 408 9.49 -14.81 27.08
C ASN A 408 10.85 -14.07 26.90
N GLY A 409 10.82 -12.82 26.44
CA GLY A 409 12.02 -11.99 26.20
C GLY A 409 12.68 -12.15 24.84
N GLU A 410 12.20 -13.06 23.99
CA GLU A 410 12.73 -13.29 22.65
C GLU A 410 11.79 -12.65 21.62
N ILE A 411 12.33 -11.83 20.71
CA ILE A 411 11.57 -11.30 19.57
C ILE A 411 11.28 -12.48 18.63
N ASP A 412 10.02 -12.90 18.54
CA ASP A 412 9.60 -14.04 17.70
C ASP A 412 9.39 -13.57 16.25
N TRP A 413 8.74 -12.41 16.08
CA TRP A 413 8.55 -11.79 14.77
C TRP A 413 8.35 -10.27 14.88
N LYS A 414 8.60 -9.60 13.76
CA LYS A 414 8.41 -8.16 13.56
C LYS A 414 7.68 -7.92 12.24
N ARG A 415 6.60 -7.13 12.29
CA ARG A 415 5.78 -6.77 11.13
C ARG A 415 5.88 -5.26 10.89
N PRO A 416 6.25 -4.81 9.67
CA PRO A 416 6.38 -3.40 9.34
C PRO A 416 5.02 -2.76 9.03
N GLU A 417 4.12 -2.74 10.02
CA GLU A 417 2.75 -2.23 9.86
C GLU A 417 2.70 -0.73 9.47
N GLY A 418 3.77 0.02 9.78
CA GLY A 418 3.93 1.40 9.33
C GLY A 418 3.99 1.59 7.82
N LEU A 419 4.29 0.55 7.03
CA LEU A 419 4.23 0.60 5.55
C LEU A 419 2.80 0.84 5.02
N THR A 420 1.78 0.55 5.82
CA THR A 420 0.39 0.83 5.44
C THR A 420 0.14 2.31 5.19
N GLY A 421 -0.85 2.63 4.37
CA GLY A 421 -1.14 4.02 4.05
C GLY A 421 0.00 4.68 3.27
N ALA A 422 0.66 3.89 2.42
CA ALA A 422 1.58 4.37 1.41
C ALA A 422 0.84 5.32 0.45
N VAL A 423 1.32 6.56 0.33
CA VAL A 423 0.68 7.60 -0.49
C VAL A 423 1.47 7.91 -1.75
N ALA A 424 2.76 7.57 -1.78
CA ALA A 424 3.62 7.71 -2.95
C ALA A 424 4.76 6.68 -2.90
N ALA A 425 5.18 6.19 -4.05
CA ALA A 425 6.37 5.36 -4.20
C ALA A 425 7.10 5.65 -5.50
N VAL A 426 8.37 5.27 -5.59
CA VAL A 426 9.17 5.34 -6.81
C VAL A 426 10.17 4.21 -6.86
N TRP A 427 10.47 3.75 -8.07
CA TRP A 427 11.61 2.87 -8.33
C TRP A 427 12.90 3.68 -8.33
N ALA A 428 13.92 3.20 -7.60
CA ALA A 428 15.26 3.76 -7.60
C ALA A 428 16.27 2.66 -7.92
N ASP A 429 17.27 2.99 -8.74
CA ASP A 429 18.38 2.08 -8.99
C ASP A 429 19.35 2.10 -7.80
N ILE A 430 19.92 0.94 -7.46
CA ILE A 430 20.95 0.85 -6.41
C ILE A 430 22.14 1.70 -6.86
N PRO A 431 22.64 2.69 -6.12
CA PRO A 431 23.78 3.49 -6.56
C PRO A 431 25.01 2.59 -6.75
N GLY A 432 25.54 2.52 -7.98
CA GLY A 432 26.76 1.79 -8.28
C GLY A 432 27.95 2.72 -8.31
N THR A 433 29.16 2.22 -8.08
CA THR A 433 30.38 2.90 -8.52
C THR A 433 30.36 2.91 -10.05
N GLU A 434 29.85 3.99 -10.64
CA GLU A 434 29.83 4.27 -12.08
C GLU A 434 31.23 4.45 -12.68
N ASN A 435 32.24 3.73 -12.18
CA ASN A 435 33.60 3.85 -12.68
C ASN A 435 33.66 3.44 -14.15
N LEU A 436 33.02 2.35 -14.58
CA LEU A 436 33.20 1.90 -15.96
C LEU A 436 32.46 2.78 -16.98
N ALA A 437 31.22 3.21 -16.72
CA ALA A 437 30.46 4.03 -17.66
C ALA A 437 31.06 5.44 -17.81
N LYS A 438 31.42 6.08 -16.70
CA LYS A 438 32.11 7.39 -16.71
C LYS A 438 33.50 7.32 -17.33
N VAL A 439 34.25 6.24 -17.05
CA VAL A 439 35.55 5.99 -17.70
C VAL A 439 35.39 5.77 -19.20
N LEU A 440 34.34 5.05 -19.65
CA LEU A 440 34.07 4.85 -21.08
C LEU A 440 33.64 6.15 -21.78
N GLU A 441 32.91 7.01 -21.09
CA GLU A 441 32.54 8.35 -21.58
C GLU A 441 33.78 9.25 -21.68
N GLU A 442 34.66 9.22 -20.69
CA GLU A 442 35.97 9.90 -20.71
C GLU A 442 36.89 9.35 -21.81
N GLU A 443 36.90 8.03 -22.05
CA GLU A 443 37.60 7.39 -23.18
C GLU A 443 37.04 7.83 -24.55
N ALA A 444 35.73 8.08 -24.65
CA ALA A 444 35.09 8.52 -25.89
C ALA A 444 35.42 9.98 -26.25
N HIS A 445 35.73 10.82 -25.25
CA HIS A 445 36.09 12.22 -25.43
C HIS A 445 37.60 12.50 -25.49
N THR A 446 38.44 11.47 -25.39
CA THR A 446 39.91 11.58 -25.47
C THR A 446 40.47 11.12 -26.82
N ASN A 447 41.75 11.42 -27.08
CA ASN A 447 42.44 11.00 -28.31
C ASN A 447 42.47 9.44 -28.40
N PRO A 448 42.23 8.83 -29.57
CA PRO A 448 42.29 7.38 -29.76
C PRO A 448 43.51 6.67 -29.15
N LEU A 449 44.70 7.29 -29.17
CA LEU A 449 45.91 6.68 -28.60
C LEU A 449 45.90 6.67 -27.07
N SER A 450 45.44 7.74 -26.42
CA SER A 450 45.31 7.80 -24.97
C SER A 450 44.22 6.86 -24.47
N ALA A 451 43.08 6.77 -25.19
CA ALA A 451 42.02 5.81 -24.89
C ALA A 451 42.51 4.36 -25.02
N TYR A 452 43.33 4.05 -26.02
CA TYR A 452 43.92 2.71 -26.17
C TYR A 452 44.89 2.37 -25.02
N ILE A 453 45.79 3.28 -24.66
CA ILE A 453 46.72 3.09 -23.54
C ILE A 453 45.94 2.90 -22.24
N HIS A 454 44.95 3.76 -21.99
CA HIS A 454 44.06 3.67 -20.82
C HIS A 454 43.35 2.31 -20.75
N ARG A 455 42.80 1.84 -21.86
CA ARG A 455 42.14 0.53 -21.96
C ARG A 455 43.08 -0.64 -21.65
N VAL A 456 44.29 -0.63 -22.19
CA VAL A 456 45.27 -1.70 -21.95
C VAL A 456 45.71 -1.70 -20.49
N THR A 457 45.99 -0.54 -19.90
CA THR A 457 46.33 -0.43 -18.48
C THR A 457 45.19 -0.94 -17.61
N ARG A 458 43.94 -0.53 -17.88
CA ARG A 458 42.75 -1.04 -17.17
C ARG A 458 42.61 -2.57 -17.30
N HIS A 459 42.82 -3.14 -18.48
CA HIS A 459 42.77 -4.59 -18.64
C HIS A 459 43.88 -5.31 -17.88
N ILE A 460 45.08 -4.73 -17.80
CA ILE A 460 46.18 -5.26 -16.99
C ILE A 460 45.82 -5.17 -15.51
N ASP A 461 45.23 -4.07 -15.06
CA ASP A 461 44.77 -3.89 -13.68
C ASP A 461 43.62 -4.87 -13.37
N ASP A 462 42.72 -5.15 -14.31
CA ASP A 462 41.65 -6.13 -14.18
C ASP A 462 42.19 -7.58 -14.04
N LEU A 463 43.39 -7.89 -14.56
CA LEU A 463 44.01 -9.22 -14.41
C LEU A 463 44.33 -9.56 -12.95
N GLN A 464 44.41 -8.58 -12.04
CA GLN A 464 44.60 -8.84 -10.62
C GLN A 464 43.46 -9.68 -10.02
N TYR A 465 42.26 -9.62 -10.60
CA TYR A 465 41.08 -10.38 -10.17
C TYR A 465 40.96 -11.76 -10.85
N LEU A 466 41.81 -12.06 -11.84
CA LEU A 466 41.78 -13.32 -12.59
C LEU A 466 42.01 -14.57 -11.72
N PRO A 467 42.95 -14.58 -10.75
CA PRO A 467 43.16 -15.75 -9.88
C PRO A 467 41.91 -16.12 -9.09
N ASP A 468 41.24 -15.14 -8.48
CA ASP A 468 39.99 -15.36 -7.73
C ASP A 468 38.84 -15.82 -8.64
N TYR A 469 38.76 -15.24 -9.85
CA TYR A 469 37.79 -15.69 -10.85
C TYR A 469 38.00 -17.16 -11.23
N LEU A 470 39.23 -17.56 -11.56
CA LEU A 470 39.57 -18.94 -11.93
C LEU A 470 39.32 -19.91 -10.78
N ALA A 471 39.64 -19.53 -9.54
CA ALA A 471 39.36 -20.32 -8.35
C ALA A 471 37.84 -20.55 -8.14
N SER A 472 37.00 -19.61 -8.58
CA SER A 472 35.54 -19.72 -8.46
C SER A 472 34.87 -20.56 -9.57
N LEU A 473 35.55 -20.86 -10.68
CA LEU A 473 34.98 -21.54 -11.84
C LEU A 473 34.44 -22.95 -11.55
N PRO A 474 35.15 -23.86 -10.84
CA PRO A 474 34.63 -25.20 -10.57
C PRO A 474 33.31 -25.16 -9.80
N GLN A 475 33.22 -24.30 -8.77
CA GLN A 475 32.02 -24.11 -7.97
C GLN A 475 30.85 -23.60 -8.84
N ARG A 476 31.10 -22.57 -9.67
CA ARG A 476 30.09 -21.98 -10.58
C ARG A 476 29.57 -22.97 -11.61
N ILE A 477 30.44 -23.83 -12.16
CA ILE A 477 30.05 -24.85 -13.12
C ILE A 477 29.14 -25.89 -12.45
N ILE A 478 29.52 -26.37 -11.25
CA ILE A 478 28.71 -27.35 -10.50
C ILE A 478 27.35 -26.77 -10.13
N THR A 479 27.30 -25.56 -9.56
CA THR A 479 26.03 -24.91 -9.17
C THR A 479 25.15 -24.61 -10.38
N SER A 480 25.74 -24.19 -11.51
CA SER A 480 24.99 -23.90 -12.73
C SER A 480 24.37 -25.14 -13.40
N ILE A 481 25.02 -26.31 -13.29
CA ILE A 481 24.58 -27.57 -13.94
C ILE A 481 23.64 -28.38 -13.04
N PHE A 482 23.98 -28.53 -11.76
CA PHE A 482 23.28 -29.43 -10.84
C PHE A 482 22.27 -28.73 -9.93
N GLY A 483 22.22 -27.39 -9.94
CA GLY A 483 21.38 -26.61 -9.03
C GLY A 483 21.96 -26.66 -7.62
N GLY A 484 22.61 -25.57 -7.21
CA GLY A 484 23.09 -25.38 -5.84
C GLY A 484 23.04 -23.90 -5.49
N GLU A 485 22.87 -23.59 -4.20
CA GLU A 485 22.90 -22.21 -3.75
C GLU A 485 24.27 -21.58 -4.09
N PRO A 486 24.29 -20.38 -4.70
CA PRO A 486 25.54 -19.67 -4.94
C PRO A 486 26.26 -19.41 -3.61
N ALA A 487 27.59 -19.56 -3.61
CA ALA A 487 28.42 -19.31 -2.44
C ALA A 487 28.16 -17.89 -1.88
N ALA A 488 27.92 -17.82 -0.57
CA ALA A 488 27.76 -16.64 0.29
C ALA A 488 27.34 -15.34 -0.44
N LYS A 489 26.05 -14.98 -0.35
CA LYS A 489 25.58 -13.63 -0.70
C LYS A 489 26.48 -12.61 0.01
N LYS A 490 27.17 -11.77 -0.75
CA LYS A 490 27.95 -10.65 -0.19
C LYS A 490 26.99 -9.76 0.59
N GLU A 491 27.36 -9.35 1.80
CA GLU A 491 26.57 -8.40 2.58
C GLU A 491 26.49 -7.06 1.83
N GLY A 492 25.29 -6.48 1.78
CA GLY A 492 25.02 -5.18 1.16
C GLY A 492 24.20 -5.23 -0.14
N LEU A 493 23.71 -4.07 -0.55
CA LEU A 493 22.91 -3.90 -1.76
C LEU A 493 23.78 -4.05 -3.00
N HIS A 494 23.37 -4.90 -3.94
CA HIS A 494 24.10 -5.07 -5.19
C HIS A 494 23.20 -5.11 -6.41
N ARG A 495 23.68 -4.49 -7.50
CA ARG A 495 23.07 -4.62 -8.82
C ARG A 495 23.31 -6.03 -9.35
N ASP A 496 22.28 -6.66 -9.87
CA ASP A 496 22.38 -7.89 -10.64
C ASP A 496 22.63 -7.59 -12.13
N THR A 497 23.04 -8.60 -12.90
CA THR A 497 23.34 -8.46 -14.33
C THR A 497 22.09 -8.16 -15.17
N PHE A 498 20.91 -8.59 -14.72
CA PHE A 498 19.65 -8.40 -15.44
C PHE A 498 18.88 -7.16 -15.01
N GLY A 499 19.32 -6.46 -13.95
CA GLY A 499 18.70 -5.25 -13.44
C GLY A 499 17.39 -5.50 -12.67
N PHE A 500 17.17 -6.71 -12.17
CA PHE A 500 16.05 -7.04 -11.30
C PHE A 500 16.17 -6.45 -9.89
N ASN A 501 17.40 -6.25 -9.42
CA ASN A 501 17.69 -5.70 -8.10
C ASN A 501 17.59 -4.18 -8.16
N LYS A 502 16.41 -3.67 -7.79
CA LYS A 502 16.12 -2.25 -7.59
C LYS A 502 15.62 -1.98 -6.17
N LEU A 503 15.63 -0.71 -5.81
CA LEU A 503 15.06 -0.20 -4.57
C LEU A 503 13.67 0.38 -4.83
N ILE A 504 12.78 0.21 -3.86
CA ILE A 504 11.48 0.88 -3.84
C ILE A 504 11.53 1.87 -2.69
N VAL A 505 11.46 3.15 -3.00
CA VAL A 505 11.37 4.21 -1.97
C VAL A 505 9.92 4.61 -1.85
N LEU A 506 9.34 4.41 -0.67
CA LEU A 506 7.92 4.56 -0.39
C LEU A 506 7.72 5.52 0.77
N ALA A 507 6.77 6.44 0.62
CA ALA A 507 6.40 7.39 1.65
C ALA A 507 4.95 7.20 2.08
N THR A 508 4.73 7.30 3.39
CA THR A 508 3.46 7.00 4.05
C THR A 508 2.77 8.27 4.51
N ARG A 509 1.45 8.22 4.64
CA ARG A 509 0.63 9.32 5.19
C ARG A 509 1.05 9.77 6.58
N ARG A 510 1.79 8.94 7.33
CA ARG A 510 2.30 9.25 8.68
C ARG A 510 3.59 10.06 8.64
N GLY A 511 4.14 10.31 7.45
CA GLY A 511 5.38 11.10 7.29
C GLY A 511 6.67 10.31 7.38
N ARG A 512 6.55 8.97 7.33
CA ARG A 512 7.68 8.05 7.35
C ARG A 512 7.98 7.57 5.93
N VAL A 513 9.27 7.46 5.62
CA VAL A 513 9.80 6.99 4.34
C VAL A 513 10.55 5.68 4.57
N TYR A 514 10.39 4.75 3.65
CA TYR A 514 10.97 3.41 3.68
C TYR A 514 11.74 3.13 2.38
N GLY A 515 12.84 2.39 2.50
CA GLY A 515 13.54 1.78 1.37
C GLY A 515 13.40 0.26 1.41
N LEU A 516 12.82 -0.33 0.37
CA LEU A 516 12.64 -1.77 0.23
C LEU A 516 13.59 -2.33 -0.83
N SER A 517 14.18 -3.50 -0.56
CA SER A 517 15.01 -4.24 -1.53
C SER A 517 14.20 -5.26 -2.30
N THR A 518 14.22 -5.23 -3.62
CA THR A 518 13.68 -6.34 -4.43
C THR A 518 14.57 -7.59 -4.38
N GLU A 519 15.87 -7.44 -4.15
CA GLU A 519 16.80 -8.57 -4.01
C GLU A 519 16.44 -9.45 -2.80
N HIS A 520 16.01 -8.81 -1.71
CA HIS A 520 15.60 -9.47 -0.47
C HIS A 520 14.08 -9.57 -0.35
N LYS A 521 13.38 -9.83 -1.46
CA LYS A 521 11.93 -10.11 -1.49
C LYS A 521 11.11 -9.02 -0.77
N GLY A 522 11.43 -7.75 -1.02
CA GLY A 522 10.73 -6.59 -0.47
C GLY A 522 11.08 -6.26 0.98
N GLN A 523 12.14 -6.80 1.57
CA GLN A 523 12.56 -6.48 2.93
C GLN A 523 12.86 -4.98 3.09
N VAL A 524 12.45 -4.41 4.23
CA VAL A 524 12.79 -3.05 4.64
C VAL A 524 14.28 -2.98 4.97
N ILE A 525 15.05 -2.22 4.20
CA ILE A 525 16.49 -1.98 4.43
C ILE A 525 16.67 -0.84 5.42
N TRP A 526 15.85 0.20 5.29
CA TRP A 526 15.86 1.37 6.16
C TRP A 526 14.46 1.98 6.29
N SER A 527 14.23 2.68 7.41
CA SER A 527 13.02 3.46 7.67
C SER A 527 13.39 4.73 8.41
N LYS A 528 12.83 5.87 7.98
CA LYS A 528 13.08 7.19 8.59
C LYS A 528 11.77 7.96 8.72
N SER A 529 11.53 8.50 9.91
CA SER A 529 10.48 9.49 10.12
C SER A 529 11.02 10.86 9.71
N VAL A 530 10.57 11.38 8.56
CA VAL A 530 11.12 12.61 7.97
C VAL A 530 10.17 13.80 8.12
N LEU A 531 8.86 13.57 7.99
CA LEU A 531 7.82 14.59 8.05
C LEU A 531 6.73 14.19 9.07
N PRO A 532 7.04 14.09 10.37
CA PRO A 532 6.09 13.59 11.37
C PRO A 532 4.77 14.38 11.35
N GLN A 533 3.64 13.66 11.35
CA GLN A 533 2.31 14.27 11.33
C GLN A 533 1.72 14.40 12.74
N LEU A 534 0.90 15.43 12.95
CA LEU A 534 0.10 15.54 14.17
C LEU A 534 -1.02 14.49 14.18
N PRO A 535 -1.51 14.06 15.36
CA PRO A 535 -2.62 13.11 15.44
C PRO A 535 -3.87 13.59 14.66
N GLY A 536 -4.34 12.77 13.73
CA GLY A 536 -5.48 13.07 12.86
C GLY A 536 -5.13 13.82 11.57
N GLU A 537 -3.89 14.30 11.41
CA GLU A 537 -3.40 14.82 10.13
C GLU A 537 -2.83 13.69 9.26
N SER A 538 -2.95 13.86 7.95
CA SER A 538 -2.38 12.95 6.95
C SER A 538 -1.50 13.72 5.97
N LEU A 539 -0.29 13.20 5.73
CA LEU A 539 0.60 13.72 4.71
C LEU A 539 0.05 13.38 3.32
N GLU A 540 -0.14 14.40 2.50
CA GLU A 540 -0.41 14.26 1.07
C GLU A 540 0.85 14.56 0.27
N ILE A 541 1.31 13.58 -0.50
CA ILE A 541 2.43 13.74 -1.42
C ILE A 541 1.88 14.00 -2.82
N LYS A 542 2.32 15.08 -3.46
CA LYS A 542 1.93 15.46 -4.82
C LYS A 542 2.95 15.04 -5.87
N GLY A 543 4.15 14.64 -5.45
CA GLY A 543 5.18 14.13 -6.35
C GLY A 543 6.32 13.45 -5.63
N ILE A 544 6.88 12.44 -6.28
CA ILE A 544 8.08 11.73 -5.87
C ILE A 544 8.90 11.42 -7.14
N TYR A 545 10.21 11.60 -7.07
CA TYR A 545 11.10 11.36 -8.20
C TYR A 545 12.45 10.82 -7.73
N ALA A 546 12.95 9.77 -8.39
CA ALA A 546 14.27 9.22 -8.16
C ALA A 546 15.25 9.74 -9.22
N LYS A 547 16.36 10.33 -8.77
CA LYS A 547 17.49 10.70 -9.63
C LYS A 547 18.42 9.52 -9.82
N ASP A 548 19.09 9.47 -10.96
CA ASP A 548 20.08 8.43 -11.31
C ASP A 548 21.26 8.38 -10.31
N GLU A 549 21.59 9.52 -9.70
CA GLU A 549 22.62 9.68 -8.67
C GLU A 549 22.26 8.98 -7.32
N GLY A 550 21.09 8.36 -7.22
CA GLY A 550 20.65 7.66 -6.02
C GLY A 550 19.93 8.52 -4.99
N VAL A 551 19.46 9.72 -5.36
CA VAL A 551 18.71 10.62 -4.48
C VAL A 551 17.24 10.67 -4.90
N VAL A 552 16.33 10.47 -3.95
CA VAL A 552 14.88 10.59 -4.14
C VAL A 552 14.40 11.91 -3.57
N THR A 553 13.63 12.65 -4.36
CA THR A 553 12.98 13.89 -3.95
C THR A 553 11.48 13.71 -3.79
N LEU A 554 10.90 14.33 -2.76
CA LEU A 554 9.47 14.28 -2.44
C LEU A 554 8.92 15.70 -2.28
N ARG A 555 7.67 15.91 -2.71
CA ARG A 555 6.93 17.17 -2.56
C ARG A 555 5.57 16.93 -1.91
N GLY A 556 5.33 17.60 -0.77
CA GLY A 556 4.07 17.55 -0.05
C GLY A 556 3.12 18.69 -0.44
N ALA A 557 1.82 18.50 -0.17
CA ALA A 557 0.77 19.45 -0.53
C ALA A 557 0.86 20.80 0.21
N LYS A 558 1.41 20.82 1.44
CA LYS A 558 1.56 22.03 2.27
C LYS A 558 2.93 22.70 2.07
N GLY A 559 3.63 22.38 0.99
CA GLY A 559 4.95 22.93 0.67
C GLY A 559 6.12 22.17 1.29
N GLU A 560 5.89 20.93 1.74
CA GLU A 560 6.97 20.07 2.23
C GLU A 560 7.92 19.68 1.08
N TYR A 561 9.21 19.57 1.39
CA TYR A 561 10.23 19.04 0.50
C TYR A 561 11.18 18.13 1.24
N VAL A 562 11.55 17.02 0.62
CA VAL A 562 12.54 16.09 1.15
C VAL A 562 13.44 15.63 0.02
N ALA A 563 14.75 15.60 0.26
CA ALA A 563 15.72 14.86 -0.54
C ALA A 563 16.40 13.81 0.35
N ILE A 564 16.36 12.55 -0.06
CA ILE A 564 16.83 11.40 0.72
C ILE A 564 17.61 10.44 -0.17
N LYS A 565 18.69 9.84 0.33
CA LYS A 565 19.42 8.80 -0.39
C LYS A 565 18.59 7.53 -0.45
N SER A 566 18.51 6.93 -1.64
CA SER A 566 17.68 5.74 -1.91
C SER A 566 18.18 4.48 -1.21
N ASP A 567 19.49 4.32 -1.04
CA ASP A 567 20.16 3.13 -0.51
C ASP A 567 20.30 3.12 1.02
N THR A 568 20.67 4.26 1.62
CA THR A 568 20.89 4.36 3.07
C THR A 568 19.71 4.99 3.82
N GLY A 569 18.86 5.74 3.14
CA GLY A 569 17.84 6.58 3.77
C GLY A 569 18.43 7.82 4.45
N ASP A 570 19.69 8.18 4.19
CA ASP A 570 20.26 9.41 4.74
C ASP A 570 19.57 10.63 4.14
N VAL A 571 19.10 11.48 5.04
CA VAL A 571 18.37 12.68 4.69
C VAL A 571 19.37 13.76 4.25
N VAL A 572 19.26 14.18 3.00
CA VAL A 572 20.11 15.23 2.40
C VAL A 572 19.53 16.60 2.74
N GLU A 573 18.21 16.76 2.58
CA GLU A 573 17.52 18.04 2.80
C GLU A 573 16.07 17.80 3.23
N VAL A 574 15.56 18.62 4.15
CA VAL A 574 14.14 18.61 4.57
C VAL A 574 13.68 20.03 4.76
N MET A 575 12.53 20.34 4.17
CA MET A 575 11.76 21.55 4.41
C MET A 575 10.36 21.12 4.90
N PRO A 576 9.98 21.47 6.15
CA PRO A 576 8.68 21.11 6.71
C PRO A 576 7.53 21.94 6.10
N ALA A 577 6.29 21.60 6.46
CA ALA A 577 5.09 22.28 5.99
C ALA A 577 5.16 23.80 6.22
N GLY A 578 4.72 24.58 5.23
CA GLY A 578 4.76 26.04 5.26
C GLY A 578 6.11 26.68 4.88
N SER A 579 7.15 25.89 4.65
CA SER A 579 8.46 26.42 4.20
C SER A 579 8.41 26.90 2.75
N LEU A 580 7.62 26.22 1.91
CA LEU A 580 7.36 26.58 0.52
C LEU A 580 5.86 26.79 0.31
N PRO A 581 5.45 27.42 -0.81
CA PRO A 581 4.05 27.56 -1.16
C PRO A 581 3.33 26.21 -1.25
N ARG A 582 2.00 26.25 -1.11
CA ARG A 582 1.17 25.06 -1.27
C ARG A 582 1.29 24.51 -2.70
N VAL A 583 1.32 23.18 -2.80
CA VAL A 583 1.49 22.46 -4.06
C VAL A 583 0.21 21.70 -4.36
N SER A 584 -0.36 21.90 -5.55
CA SER A 584 -1.52 21.15 -6.03
C SER A 584 -1.12 19.89 -6.78
N SER A 585 -0.05 19.97 -7.57
CA SER A 585 0.45 18.91 -8.44
C SER A 585 1.95 19.11 -8.71
N THR A 586 2.59 18.12 -9.33
CA THR A 586 4.00 18.20 -9.70
C THR A 586 4.23 17.60 -11.07
N VAL A 587 5.33 18.01 -11.69
CA VAL A 587 5.79 17.45 -12.97
C VAL A 587 7.31 17.33 -12.95
N VAL A 588 7.83 16.25 -13.52
CA VAL A 588 9.27 16.09 -13.72
C VAL A 588 9.63 16.80 -15.02
N VAL A 589 10.60 17.72 -14.95
CA VAL A 589 11.03 18.53 -16.09
C VAL A 589 12.53 18.45 -16.28
N ASP A 590 12.96 18.54 -17.54
CA ASP A 590 14.36 18.68 -17.92
C ASP A 590 14.84 20.13 -17.81
N SER A 591 16.01 20.35 -17.22
CA SER A 591 16.68 21.66 -17.16
C SER A 591 18.18 21.53 -17.43
N PRO A 592 18.91 22.64 -17.66
CA PRO A 592 20.37 22.62 -17.78
C PRO A 592 21.11 21.99 -16.59
N ALA A 593 20.52 22.04 -15.39
CA ALA A 593 21.04 21.41 -14.17
C ALA A 593 20.63 19.93 -13.99
N GLY A 594 19.86 19.37 -14.94
CA GLY A 594 19.33 18.01 -14.91
C GLY A 594 17.85 17.94 -14.52
N LYS A 595 17.32 16.71 -14.52
CA LYS A 595 15.90 16.46 -14.21
C LYS A 595 15.54 16.80 -12.77
N TRP A 596 14.42 17.48 -12.60
CA TRP A 596 13.92 17.81 -11.26
C TRP A 596 12.40 17.88 -11.22
N LEU A 597 11.86 17.85 -10.00
CA LEU A 597 10.44 17.84 -9.73
C LEU A 597 9.94 19.28 -9.50
N LEU A 598 9.32 19.86 -10.53
CA LEU A 598 8.73 21.20 -10.53
C LEU A 598 7.40 21.19 -9.76
N PRO A 599 7.25 21.96 -8.67
CA PRO A 599 5.98 22.11 -7.99
C PRO A 599 5.05 23.07 -8.73
N VAL A 600 3.79 22.68 -8.87
CA VAL A 600 2.71 23.53 -9.40
C VAL A 600 1.77 23.89 -8.26
N GLY A 601 1.58 25.18 -8.03
CA GLY A 601 0.75 25.73 -6.96
C GLY A 601 -0.75 25.56 -7.21
N VAL A 602 -1.56 26.15 -6.32
CA VAL A 602 -3.01 26.21 -6.50
C VAL A 602 -3.32 27.06 -7.73
N ASN A 603 -4.36 26.69 -8.50
CA ASN A 603 -4.75 27.37 -9.75
C ASN A 603 -3.64 27.44 -10.82
N GLY A 604 -2.69 26.50 -10.79
CA GLY A 604 -1.64 26.41 -11.80
C GLY A 604 -0.50 27.41 -11.65
N GLU A 605 -0.45 28.14 -10.53
CA GLU A 605 0.62 29.12 -10.27
C GLU A 605 1.97 28.42 -10.09
N ILE A 606 2.94 28.76 -10.93
CA ILE A 606 4.31 28.26 -10.79
C ILE A 606 5.12 29.34 -10.07
N GLY A 607 5.74 28.98 -8.94
CA GLY A 607 6.58 29.88 -8.17
C GLY A 607 7.84 30.31 -8.94
N PRO A 608 8.67 31.22 -8.39
CA PRO A 608 9.88 31.65 -9.06
C PRO A 608 10.82 30.46 -9.32
N VAL A 609 11.15 30.23 -10.60
CA VAL A 609 12.10 29.20 -11.02
C VAL A 609 13.52 29.77 -10.98
N PRO A 610 14.47 29.12 -10.28
CA PRO A 610 15.87 29.55 -10.28
C PRO A 610 16.53 29.46 -11.66
N ALA A 611 17.45 30.37 -11.95
CA ALA A 611 18.30 30.31 -13.14
C ALA A 611 19.06 28.97 -13.21
N GLY A 612 19.14 28.34 -14.39
CA GLY A 612 19.68 26.99 -14.58
C GLY A 612 18.73 25.83 -14.25
N PHE A 613 17.60 26.09 -13.58
CA PHE A 613 16.51 25.13 -13.37
C PHE A 613 15.32 25.35 -14.30
N THR A 614 15.46 26.25 -15.27
CA THR A 614 14.46 26.57 -16.29
C THR A 614 14.01 25.31 -17.05
N PRO A 615 12.70 24.98 -17.03
CA PRO A 615 12.15 23.87 -17.80
C PRO A 615 12.41 24.06 -19.30
N SER A 616 12.89 22.99 -19.94
CA SER A 616 13.16 22.98 -21.39
C SER A 616 11.89 22.76 -22.22
N GLU A 617 10.85 22.20 -21.60
CA GLU A 617 9.61 21.74 -22.22
C GLU A 617 8.44 22.69 -21.90
N THR A 618 7.36 22.59 -22.67
CA THR A 618 6.08 23.25 -22.32
C THR A 618 5.41 22.48 -21.18
N VAL A 619 5.13 23.17 -20.07
CA VAL A 619 4.47 22.60 -18.91
C VAL A 619 2.96 22.84 -19.00
N VAL A 620 2.17 21.79 -18.81
CA VAL A 620 0.70 21.92 -18.74
C VAL A 620 0.27 22.05 -17.29
N VAL A 621 -0.46 23.12 -16.98
CA VAL A 621 -1.01 23.39 -15.64
C VAL A 621 -2.53 23.46 -15.67
N ARG A 622 -3.14 23.04 -14.55
CA ARG A 622 -4.58 23.20 -14.32
C ARG A 622 -4.83 24.52 -13.59
N GLY A 623 -5.34 25.49 -14.33
CA GLY A 623 -5.77 26.80 -13.85
C GLY A 623 -7.14 26.79 -13.16
N GLU A 624 -7.57 27.97 -12.72
CA GLU A 624 -8.89 28.17 -12.13
C GLU A 624 -10.02 27.78 -13.09
N GLY A 625 -11.13 27.27 -12.55
CA GLY A 625 -12.33 26.96 -13.31
C GLY A 625 -12.19 25.81 -14.30
N GLU A 626 -11.33 24.81 -14.02
CA GLU A 626 -11.07 23.69 -14.94
C GLU A 626 -10.49 24.15 -16.28
N THR A 627 -9.60 25.14 -16.24
CA THR A 627 -8.86 25.59 -17.42
C THR A 627 -7.53 24.86 -17.48
N LEU A 628 -7.15 24.34 -18.63
CA LEU A 628 -5.79 23.84 -18.89
C LEU A 628 -4.98 24.93 -19.57
N LYS A 629 -3.74 25.13 -19.15
CA LYS A 629 -2.83 26.12 -19.74
C LYS A 629 -1.50 25.47 -20.08
N GLY A 630 -0.98 25.79 -21.26
CA GLY A 630 0.39 25.46 -21.65
C GLY A 630 1.30 26.64 -21.36
N VAL A 631 2.35 26.40 -20.59
CA VAL A 631 3.25 27.43 -20.08
C VAL A 631 4.68 27.10 -20.48
N LYS A 632 5.39 28.09 -21.03
CA LYS A 632 6.79 28.00 -21.39
C LYS A 632 7.62 28.94 -20.53
N PHE A 633 8.83 28.52 -20.18
CA PHE A 633 9.77 29.31 -19.41
C PHE A 633 10.89 29.85 -20.30
N VAL A 634 11.20 31.14 -20.14
CA VAL A 634 12.28 31.81 -20.86
C VAL A 634 13.21 32.47 -19.86
N GLU A 635 14.49 32.12 -19.93
CA GLU A 635 15.53 32.70 -19.09
C GLU A 635 16.25 33.84 -19.84
N GLU A 636 16.10 35.07 -19.33
CA GLU A 636 16.79 36.25 -19.86
C GLU A 636 17.45 37.00 -18.70
N ASN A 637 18.72 37.39 -18.85
CA ASN A 637 19.49 38.12 -17.82
C ASN A 637 19.45 37.44 -16.43
N ASN A 638 19.59 36.11 -16.39
CA ASN A 638 19.55 35.32 -15.14
C ASN A 638 18.20 35.39 -14.39
N LYS A 639 17.13 35.78 -15.08
CA LYS A 639 15.75 35.82 -14.59
C LYS A 639 14.89 34.94 -15.47
N VAL A 640 14.18 34.00 -14.84
CA VAL A 640 13.22 33.15 -15.52
C VAL A 640 11.86 33.85 -15.55
N THR A 641 11.27 33.91 -16.74
CA THR A 641 9.93 34.46 -16.97
C THR A 641 9.00 33.38 -17.51
N GLU A 642 7.79 33.38 -16.97
CA GLU A 642 6.71 32.51 -17.39
C GLU A 642 5.95 33.13 -18.58
N GLN A 643 5.71 32.35 -19.63
CA GLN A 643 4.95 32.75 -20.81
C GLN A 643 3.83 31.74 -21.08
N GLU A 644 2.57 32.17 -20.97
CA GLU A 644 1.41 31.38 -21.38
C GLU A 644 1.38 31.26 -22.91
N VAL A 645 1.38 30.04 -23.42
CA VAL A 645 1.41 29.72 -24.86
C VAL A 645 0.01 29.45 -25.38
N TRP A 646 -0.78 28.69 -24.62
CA TRP A 646 -2.16 28.32 -24.97
C TRP A 646 -3.01 28.11 -23.72
N GLN A 647 -4.33 28.22 -23.89
CA GLN A 647 -5.31 27.91 -22.85
C GLN A 647 -6.50 27.16 -23.45
N LEU A 648 -7.01 26.17 -22.71
CA LEU A 648 -8.17 25.37 -23.06
C LEU A 648 -9.14 25.36 -21.89
N GLN A 649 -10.30 25.97 -22.07
CA GLN A 649 -11.37 26.01 -21.07
C GLN A 649 -12.34 24.83 -21.30
N LEU A 650 -12.54 23.99 -20.28
CA LEU A 650 -13.57 22.94 -20.33
C LEU A 650 -15.00 23.53 -20.29
N PHE A 651 -15.98 22.75 -20.77
CA PHE A 651 -17.38 23.19 -20.75
C PHE A 651 -17.90 23.35 -19.31
N ARG A 652 -18.85 24.28 -19.13
CA ARG A 652 -19.46 24.52 -17.81
C ARG A 652 -20.09 23.24 -17.25
N GLY A 653 -19.75 22.93 -16.01
CA GLY A 653 -20.22 21.74 -15.29
C GLY A 653 -19.34 20.50 -15.46
N GLN A 654 -18.35 20.54 -16.36
CA GLN A 654 -17.35 19.48 -16.46
C GLN A 654 -16.27 19.66 -15.40
N LYS A 655 -15.85 18.55 -14.78
CA LYS A 655 -14.74 18.49 -13.83
C LYS A 655 -13.74 17.44 -14.27
N ILE A 656 -12.44 17.80 -14.33
CA ILE A 656 -11.39 16.82 -14.65
C ILE A 656 -11.28 15.82 -13.51
N VAL A 657 -11.43 14.54 -13.84
CA VAL A 657 -11.36 13.40 -12.90
C VAL A 657 -10.07 12.60 -13.04
N GLU A 658 -9.52 12.49 -14.25
CA GLU A 658 -8.33 11.68 -14.52
C GLU A 658 -7.51 12.29 -15.67
N ILE A 659 -6.18 12.18 -15.58
CA ILE A 659 -5.26 12.59 -16.65
C ILE A 659 -4.24 11.47 -16.86
N ALA A 660 -4.28 10.83 -18.04
CA ALA A 660 -3.27 9.86 -18.43
C ALA A 660 -2.19 10.52 -19.29
N LYS A 661 -0.94 10.13 -19.05
CA LYS A 661 0.25 10.63 -19.75
C LYS A 661 1.16 9.47 -20.09
N HIS A 662 2.06 9.68 -21.06
CA HIS A 662 3.14 8.74 -21.31
C HIS A 662 4.01 8.53 -20.08
N ALA A 663 4.48 7.30 -19.89
CA ALA A 663 5.52 7.02 -18.91
C ALA A 663 6.81 7.74 -19.31
N PRO A 664 7.65 8.17 -18.35
CA PRO A 664 8.95 8.78 -18.67
C PRO A 664 9.86 7.89 -19.53
N HIS A 665 9.70 6.57 -19.42
CA HIS A 665 10.34 5.58 -20.28
C HIS A 665 9.30 4.88 -21.15
N ASP A 666 9.05 5.44 -22.33
CA ASP A 666 8.10 4.91 -23.31
C ASP A 666 8.71 4.75 -24.71
N PRO A 667 9.74 3.90 -24.90
CA PRO A 667 10.36 3.69 -26.20
C PRO A 667 9.40 3.01 -27.19
N VAL A 668 9.53 3.38 -28.47
CA VAL A 668 8.71 2.84 -29.56
C VAL A 668 9.59 2.01 -30.49
N ALA A 669 9.38 0.69 -30.52
CA ALA A 669 10.17 -0.23 -31.33
C ALA A 669 9.84 -0.19 -32.83
N SER A 670 8.59 0.13 -33.19
CA SER A 670 8.14 0.17 -34.60
C SER A 670 7.19 1.33 -34.85
N ILE A 671 7.48 2.11 -35.90
CA ILE A 671 6.69 3.25 -36.38
C ILE A 671 5.31 2.87 -36.95
N GLY A 672 5.15 1.62 -37.39
CA GLY A 672 3.94 1.14 -38.05
C GLY A 672 3.60 -0.29 -37.66
N ARG A 673 2.35 -0.67 -37.93
CA ARG A 673 1.87 -2.05 -37.80
C ARG A 673 1.68 -2.63 -39.19
N VAL A 674 2.28 -3.80 -39.44
CA VAL A 674 2.11 -4.54 -40.69
C VAL A 674 0.79 -5.28 -40.66
N LEU A 675 -0.03 -5.10 -41.68
CA LEU A 675 -1.32 -5.75 -41.86
C LEU A 675 -1.19 -7.11 -42.55
N ALA A 676 -2.25 -7.91 -42.49
CA ALA A 676 -2.34 -9.23 -43.14
C ALA A 676 -1.99 -9.21 -44.65
N ASP A 677 -2.25 -8.11 -45.35
CA ASP A 677 -1.96 -7.92 -46.76
C ASP A 677 -0.58 -7.29 -47.04
N ARG A 678 0.28 -7.22 -46.02
CA ARG A 678 1.64 -6.63 -46.04
C ARG A 678 1.68 -5.11 -46.25
N ARG A 679 0.53 -4.43 -46.21
CA ARG A 679 0.53 -2.96 -46.07
C ARG A 679 0.79 -2.56 -44.63
N VAL A 680 1.10 -1.29 -44.40
CA VAL A 680 1.51 -0.77 -43.09
C VAL A 680 0.55 0.33 -42.67
N SER A 681 -0.06 0.18 -41.50
CA SER A 681 -0.74 1.29 -40.83
C SER A 681 0.26 2.02 -39.95
N TYR A 682 0.59 3.26 -40.30
CA TYR A 682 1.53 4.08 -39.54
C TYR A 682 0.88 4.60 -38.26
N LYS A 683 1.58 4.44 -37.14
CA LYS A 683 1.09 4.83 -35.82
C LYS A 683 1.22 6.34 -35.67
N TYR A 684 0.23 6.97 -35.05
CA TYR A 684 0.34 8.37 -34.67
C TYR A 684 1.18 8.49 -33.40
N LEU A 685 2.44 8.90 -33.54
CA LEU A 685 3.42 8.93 -32.45
C LEU A 685 3.77 10.36 -32.07
N ASN A 686 2.95 10.96 -31.21
CA ASN A 686 3.21 12.28 -30.65
C ASN A 686 3.55 12.15 -29.15
N PRO A 687 4.83 12.36 -28.75
CA PRO A 687 5.24 12.24 -27.35
C PRO A 687 4.65 13.35 -26.46
N ASN A 688 4.17 14.43 -27.07
CA ASN A 688 3.63 15.59 -26.39
C ASN A 688 2.10 15.50 -26.28
N THR A 689 1.58 14.35 -25.83
CA THR A 689 0.13 14.15 -25.70
C THR A 689 -0.26 13.72 -24.30
N ILE A 690 -1.46 14.15 -23.90
CA ILE A 690 -2.13 13.71 -22.68
C ILE A 690 -3.58 13.41 -22.96
N VAL A 691 -4.15 12.48 -22.20
CA VAL A 691 -5.57 12.17 -22.21
C VAL A 691 -6.21 12.80 -20.99
N VAL A 692 -7.22 13.63 -21.21
CA VAL A 692 -7.97 14.32 -20.16
C VAL A 692 -9.39 13.76 -20.13
N ALA A 693 -9.75 13.15 -19.00
CA ALA A 693 -11.09 12.66 -18.75
C ALA A 693 -11.83 13.62 -17.81
N ALA A 694 -13.00 14.11 -18.21
CA ALA A 694 -13.80 15.06 -17.47
C ALA A 694 -15.28 14.65 -17.40
N ILE A 695 -15.86 14.71 -16.20
CA ILE A 695 -17.25 14.29 -15.96
C ILE A 695 -18.17 15.49 -15.81
N ASP A 696 -19.37 15.39 -16.38
CA ASP A 696 -20.52 16.26 -16.11
C ASP A 696 -21.55 15.43 -15.32
N GLU A 697 -21.57 15.62 -14.01
CA GLU A 697 -22.41 14.84 -13.08
C GLU A 697 -23.91 15.05 -13.37
N ALA A 698 -24.31 16.29 -13.73
CA ALA A 698 -25.70 16.63 -13.99
C ALA A 698 -26.24 15.94 -15.26
N LYS A 699 -25.38 15.74 -16.26
CA LYS A 699 -25.73 15.01 -17.49
C LYS A 699 -25.37 13.53 -17.45
N SER A 700 -24.69 13.08 -16.38
CA SER A 700 -24.09 11.75 -16.28
C SER A 700 -23.29 11.40 -17.55
N SER A 701 -22.39 12.29 -17.96
CA SER A 701 -21.60 12.11 -19.18
C SER A 701 -20.11 12.30 -18.94
N LEU A 702 -19.30 11.43 -19.53
CA LEU A 702 -17.84 11.50 -19.52
C LEU A 702 -17.35 12.04 -20.87
N SER A 703 -16.48 13.04 -20.85
CA SER A 703 -15.75 13.55 -22.00
C SER A 703 -14.29 13.11 -21.88
N VAL A 704 -13.77 12.42 -22.88
CA VAL A 704 -12.36 12.03 -22.96
C VAL A 704 -11.73 12.75 -24.14
N GLN A 705 -10.65 13.50 -23.90
CA GLN A 705 -10.00 14.33 -24.92
C GLN A 705 -8.51 14.02 -24.96
N LEU A 706 -7.99 13.77 -26.16
CA LEU A 706 -6.56 13.70 -26.43
C LEU A 706 -6.07 15.10 -26.80
N ILE A 707 -5.10 15.63 -26.06
CA ILE A 707 -4.62 17.01 -26.19
C ILE A 707 -3.12 17.01 -26.46
N ASP A 708 -2.67 17.81 -27.42
CA ASP A 708 -1.25 18.12 -27.61
C ASP A 708 -0.79 19.14 -26.56
N THR A 709 0.20 18.77 -25.74
CA THR A 709 0.67 19.58 -24.60
C THR A 709 1.46 20.82 -25.03
N VAL A 710 1.98 20.85 -26.26
CA VAL A 710 2.79 21.95 -26.79
C VAL A 710 1.91 23.01 -27.47
N SER A 711 0.94 22.59 -28.28
CA SER A 711 0.06 23.50 -29.04
C SER A 711 -1.30 23.77 -28.37
N GLY A 712 -1.75 22.90 -27.46
CA GLY A 712 -3.08 22.96 -26.86
C GLY A 712 -4.20 22.45 -27.77
N GLN A 713 -3.86 21.91 -28.94
CA GLN A 713 -4.84 21.39 -29.89
C GLN A 713 -5.50 20.12 -29.34
N VAL A 714 -6.83 20.06 -29.40
CA VAL A 714 -7.59 18.82 -29.16
C VAL A 714 -7.46 17.95 -30.41
N LEU A 715 -6.75 16.84 -30.29
CA LEU A 715 -6.44 15.90 -31.37
C LEU A 715 -7.57 14.91 -31.61
N ALA A 716 -8.20 14.45 -30.52
CA ALA A 716 -9.36 13.56 -30.56
C ALA A 716 -10.28 13.87 -29.37
N ALA A 717 -11.59 13.65 -29.52
CA ALA A 717 -12.55 13.85 -28.45
C ALA A 717 -13.68 12.82 -28.54
N GLN A 718 -13.93 12.12 -27.44
CA GLN A 718 -15.01 11.15 -27.27
C GLN A 718 -15.94 11.60 -26.14
N SER A 719 -17.23 11.25 -26.24
CA SER A 719 -18.21 11.49 -25.19
C SER A 719 -19.06 10.26 -24.94
N TYR A 720 -19.13 9.84 -23.68
CA TYR A 720 -19.88 8.68 -23.21
C TYR A 720 -21.02 9.14 -22.32
N ALA A 721 -22.25 8.74 -22.65
CA ALA A 721 -23.45 9.06 -21.87
C ALA A 721 -23.76 7.97 -20.83
N GLY A 722 -24.47 8.34 -19.76
CA GLY A 722 -24.90 7.42 -18.71
C GLY A 722 -23.78 6.94 -17.78
N VAL A 723 -22.68 7.68 -17.65
CA VAL A 723 -21.55 7.35 -16.77
C VAL A 723 -21.86 7.75 -15.33
N ASP A 724 -21.59 6.84 -14.39
CA ASP A 724 -21.77 7.06 -12.96
C ASP A 724 -20.51 7.71 -12.35
N ALA A 725 -20.64 8.95 -11.88
CA ALA A 725 -19.55 9.71 -11.29
C ALA A 725 -19.11 9.20 -9.90
N THR A 726 -19.92 8.35 -9.25
CA THR A 726 -19.61 7.78 -7.93
C THR A 726 -18.67 6.58 -8.02
N LYS A 727 -18.44 6.06 -9.23
CA LYS A 727 -17.57 4.91 -9.49
C LYS A 727 -16.20 5.38 -10.01
N PRO A 728 -15.13 4.59 -9.79
CA PRO A 728 -13.79 4.97 -10.24
C PRO A 728 -13.73 5.08 -11.76
N ILE A 729 -13.02 6.11 -12.21
CA ILE A 729 -12.66 6.33 -13.61
C ILE A 729 -11.14 6.33 -13.66
N SER A 730 -10.55 5.49 -14.50
CA SER A 730 -9.11 5.40 -14.64
C SER A 730 -8.74 5.33 -16.12
N CYS A 731 -7.64 5.96 -16.50
CA CYS A 731 -7.14 5.96 -17.87
C CYS A 731 -5.65 5.65 -17.87
N ALA A 732 -5.18 5.00 -18.93
CA ALA A 732 -3.76 4.78 -19.18
C ALA A 732 -3.45 5.04 -20.66
N MET A 733 -2.25 5.54 -20.93
CA MET A 733 -1.76 5.82 -22.29
C MET A 733 -0.38 5.23 -22.46
N ALA A 734 -0.11 4.70 -23.65
CA ALA A 734 1.18 4.18 -24.03
C ALA A 734 1.32 4.22 -25.55
N GLU A 735 2.52 4.54 -26.04
CA GLU A 735 2.86 4.48 -27.46
C GLU A 735 1.89 5.28 -28.36
N ASN A 736 0.91 4.65 -28.99
CA ASN A 736 -0.04 5.26 -29.92
C ASN A 736 -1.50 4.99 -29.53
N TRP A 737 -1.75 4.56 -28.28
CA TRP A 737 -3.07 4.18 -27.83
C TRP A 737 -3.31 4.62 -26.39
N TYR A 738 -4.58 4.75 -26.06
CA TYR A 738 -5.02 4.98 -24.70
C TYR A 738 -6.27 4.18 -24.41
N THR A 739 -6.48 3.92 -23.12
CA THR A 739 -7.67 3.22 -22.66
C THR A 739 -8.21 3.88 -21.41
N CYS A 740 -9.54 3.87 -21.28
CA CYS A 740 -10.22 4.36 -20.10
C CYS A 740 -11.26 3.35 -19.63
N THR A 741 -11.38 3.19 -18.32
CA THR A 741 -12.36 2.34 -17.64
C THR A 741 -13.30 3.17 -16.79
N PHE A 742 -14.59 2.86 -16.84
CA PHE A 742 -15.64 3.57 -16.10
C PHE A 742 -16.89 2.70 -15.97
N PHE A 743 -17.75 3.00 -14.99
CA PHE A 743 -19.07 2.38 -14.88
C PHE A 743 -20.11 3.22 -15.60
N GLY A 744 -20.92 2.60 -16.45
CA GLY A 744 -21.93 3.36 -17.18
C GLY A 744 -23.04 2.52 -17.79
N ARG A 745 -24.08 3.22 -18.22
CA ARG A 745 -25.24 2.67 -18.92
C ARG A 745 -25.07 2.85 -20.43
N TYR A 746 -24.89 1.75 -21.14
CA TYR A 746 -24.80 1.71 -22.59
C TYR A 746 -26.13 1.32 -23.22
N THR A 747 -26.52 1.96 -24.33
CA THR A 747 -27.72 1.60 -25.09
C THR A 747 -27.29 0.77 -26.30
N LEU A 748 -27.83 -0.44 -26.43
CA LEU A 748 -27.49 -1.36 -27.52
C LEU A 748 -27.92 -0.80 -28.88
N ASP A 749 -26.99 -0.87 -29.84
CA ASP A 749 -27.23 -0.52 -31.25
C ASP A 749 -27.71 -1.75 -32.07
N ASP A 750 -28.67 -2.49 -31.53
CA ASP A 750 -29.29 -3.67 -32.14
C ASP A 750 -30.75 -3.41 -32.58
N GLY A 751 -31.16 -2.14 -32.55
CA GLY A 751 -32.53 -1.70 -32.81
C GLY A 751 -33.52 -1.97 -31.67
N THR A 752 -33.13 -2.66 -30.59
CA THR A 752 -34.01 -2.96 -29.44
C THR A 752 -34.12 -1.82 -28.43
N LYS A 753 -33.18 -0.85 -28.48
CA LYS A 753 -33.04 0.27 -27.52
C LYS A 753 -32.92 -0.19 -26.06
N ARG A 754 -32.51 -1.44 -25.83
CA ARG A 754 -32.23 -1.94 -24.47
C ARG A 754 -30.97 -1.27 -23.95
N SER A 755 -30.97 -0.94 -22.66
CA SER A 755 -29.76 -0.44 -22.00
C SER A 755 -29.18 -1.48 -21.07
N ILE A 756 -27.87 -1.68 -21.15
CA ILE A 756 -27.08 -2.51 -20.22
C ILE A 756 -26.27 -1.59 -19.30
N GLN A 757 -26.04 -2.04 -18.07
CA GLN A 757 -25.17 -1.38 -17.11
C GLN A 757 -24.01 -2.30 -16.78
N GLY A 758 -22.83 -1.73 -16.61
CA GLY A 758 -21.64 -2.48 -16.26
C GLY A 758 -20.40 -1.62 -16.31
N TYR A 759 -19.28 -2.21 -15.88
CA TYR A 759 -17.97 -1.64 -16.09
C TYR A 759 -17.61 -1.77 -17.57
N GLN A 760 -17.10 -0.69 -18.15
CA GLN A 760 -16.69 -0.62 -19.53
C GLN A 760 -15.22 -0.25 -19.59
N ILE A 761 -14.48 -0.90 -20.47
CA ILE A 761 -13.13 -0.48 -20.85
C ILE A 761 -13.16 -0.15 -22.34
N VAL A 762 -12.77 1.08 -22.66
CA VAL A 762 -12.70 1.57 -24.05
C VAL A 762 -11.24 1.69 -24.42
N ILE A 763 -10.85 1.08 -25.54
CA ILE A 763 -9.52 1.18 -26.13
C ILE A 763 -9.60 2.05 -27.38
N VAL A 764 -8.63 2.96 -27.51
CA VAL A 764 -8.49 3.85 -28.65
C VAL A 764 -7.10 3.71 -29.24
N ASP A 765 -7.02 3.33 -30.51
CA ASP A 765 -5.80 3.26 -31.31
C ASP A 765 -5.69 4.48 -32.23
N LEU A 766 -4.50 5.07 -32.32
CA LEU A 766 -4.23 6.28 -33.10
C LEU A 766 -3.30 5.97 -34.27
N TYR A 767 -3.73 6.30 -35.49
CA TYR A 767 -2.99 6.11 -36.74
C TYR A 767 -2.80 7.42 -37.50
N GLU A 768 -1.76 7.52 -38.33
CA GLU A 768 -1.52 8.72 -39.15
C GLU A 768 -2.56 8.91 -40.27
N SER A 769 -3.17 7.81 -40.75
CA SER A 769 -4.20 7.82 -41.80
C SER A 769 -5.19 6.67 -41.62
N SER A 770 -6.37 6.81 -42.23
CA SER A 770 -7.36 5.73 -42.36
C SER A 770 -6.96 4.68 -43.41
N SER A 771 -6.06 5.04 -44.33
CA SER A 771 -5.61 4.18 -45.41
C SER A 771 -4.24 3.55 -45.10
N PRO A 772 -4.06 2.24 -45.32
CA PRO A 772 -2.74 1.62 -45.18
C PRO A 772 -1.73 2.12 -46.23
N ASN A 773 -0.45 2.12 -45.88
CA ASN A 773 0.68 2.68 -46.62
C ASN A 773 0.57 4.19 -46.88
N ASP A 774 -0.23 4.90 -46.10
CA ASP A 774 -0.39 6.35 -46.17
C ASP A 774 -0.02 6.97 -44.82
N ARG A 775 0.89 7.95 -44.86
CA ARG A 775 1.31 8.75 -43.69
C ARG A 775 0.48 10.02 -43.51
N GLY A 776 -0.58 10.16 -44.30
CA GLY A 776 -1.47 11.30 -44.26
C GLY A 776 -0.71 12.61 -44.47
N PRO A 777 -1.06 13.68 -43.74
CA PRO A 777 -0.41 14.99 -43.89
C PRO A 777 1.08 15.05 -43.48
N LEU A 778 1.60 14.03 -42.80
CA LEU A 778 3.01 13.95 -42.41
C LEU A 778 3.92 13.56 -43.58
N GLY A 779 3.40 12.84 -44.58
CA GLY A 779 4.16 12.42 -45.76
C GLY A 779 5.51 11.77 -45.41
N ASP A 780 6.57 12.18 -46.10
CA ASP A 780 7.93 11.67 -45.90
C ASP A 780 8.70 12.38 -44.77
N ALA A 781 8.02 13.14 -43.89
CA ALA A 781 8.67 13.84 -42.81
C ALA A 781 9.42 12.88 -41.88
N VAL A 782 10.71 13.18 -41.65
CA VAL A 782 11.58 12.41 -40.77
C VAL A 782 11.33 12.75 -39.29
N ASN A 783 10.99 14.01 -39.02
CA ASN A 783 10.77 14.52 -37.67
C ASN A 783 9.33 14.95 -37.48
N PHE A 784 8.76 14.64 -36.31
CA PHE A 784 7.49 15.19 -35.88
C PHE A 784 7.69 16.54 -35.18
N SER A 785 6.77 17.49 -35.41
CA SER A 785 6.72 18.74 -34.66
C SER A 785 5.29 19.18 -34.45
N SER A 786 4.93 19.48 -33.18
CA SER A 786 3.61 20.04 -32.83
C SER A 786 3.40 21.47 -33.33
N LEU A 787 4.47 22.19 -33.69
CA LEU A 787 4.42 23.63 -34.02
C LEU A 787 4.89 23.96 -35.43
N LYS A 788 5.82 23.16 -35.98
CA LYS A 788 6.35 23.43 -37.32
C LYS A 788 5.47 22.73 -38.36
N PRO A 789 5.02 23.46 -39.40
CA PRO A 789 4.34 22.83 -40.52
C PRO A 789 5.30 21.87 -41.23
N VAL A 790 4.76 20.78 -41.78
CA VAL A 790 5.45 19.93 -42.73
C VAL A 790 5.73 20.74 -43.99
N ASP A 791 6.88 20.55 -44.66
CA ASP A 791 7.29 21.37 -45.82
C ASP A 791 6.28 21.34 -46.99
N THR A 792 5.43 20.31 -47.07
CA THR A 792 4.35 20.17 -48.06
C THR A 792 3.05 19.67 -47.40
N PRO A 793 2.32 20.52 -46.66
CA PRO A 793 1.17 20.08 -45.89
C PRO A 793 -0.05 19.86 -46.80
N THR A 794 -0.59 18.63 -46.80
CA THR A 794 -1.86 18.30 -47.49
C THR A 794 -3.10 18.53 -46.61
N GLY A 795 -2.92 18.83 -45.32
CA GLY A 795 -3.97 19.10 -44.33
C GLY A 795 -3.40 19.19 -42.90
N PRO A 796 -4.24 19.34 -41.86
CA PRO A 796 -3.81 19.23 -40.47
C PRO A 796 -3.50 17.77 -40.11
N ALA A 797 -2.34 17.51 -39.50
CA ALA A 797 -1.89 16.17 -39.10
C ALA A 797 -2.62 15.67 -37.83
N LEU A 798 -3.93 15.43 -37.95
CA LEU A 798 -4.77 14.84 -36.92
C LEU A 798 -4.72 13.31 -36.99
N PRO A 799 -4.80 12.61 -35.85
CA PRO A 799 -4.85 11.16 -35.85
C PRO A 799 -6.16 10.64 -36.45
N TRP A 800 -6.07 9.54 -37.19
CA TRP A 800 -7.20 8.65 -37.41
C TRP A 800 -7.42 7.80 -36.17
N VAL A 801 -8.65 7.81 -35.67
CA VAL A 801 -9.02 7.21 -34.38
C VAL A 801 -9.83 5.94 -34.64
N GLU A 802 -9.32 4.81 -34.15
CA GLU A 802 -10.06 3.55 -34.10
C GLU A 802 -10.40 3.23 -32.64
N GLU A 803 -11.68 3.06 -32.35
CA GLU A 803 -12.18 2.92 -30.99
C GLU A 803 -13.00 1.64 -30.88
N GLN A 804 -12.85 0.93 -29.74
CA GLN A 804 -13.72 -0.19 -29.39
C GLN A 804 -13.97 -0.24 -27.89
N ALA A 805 -15.22 -0.53 -27.52
CA ALA A 805 -15.64 -0.70 -26.14
C ALA A 805 -15.84 -2.18 -25.78
N TYR A 806 -15.50 -2.52 -24.54
CA TYR A 806 -15.70 -3.84 -23.95
C TYR A 806 -16.37 -3.71 -22.58
N VAL A 807 -17.11 -4.74 -22.17
CA VAL A 807 -17.77 -4.85 -20.87
C VAL A 807 -16.97 -5.79 -19.97
N LEU A 808 -16.75 -5.37 -18.73
CA LEU A 808 -16.07 -6.11 -17.68
C LEU A 808 -17.07 -6.53 -16.60
N SER A 809 -16.81 -7.69 -15.98
CA SER A 809 -17.63 -8.23 -14.89
C SER A 809 -17.41 -7.52 -13.54
N GLN A 810 -16.29 -6.81 -13.39
CA GLN A 810 -15.83 -6.19 -12.14
C GLN A 810 -15.09 -4.87 -12.42
N PRO A 811 -14.98 -3.98 -11.42
CA PRO A 811 -14.19 -2.76 -11.54
C PRO A 811 -12.72 -3.08 -11.80
N LEU A 812 -12.14 -2.37 -12.77
CA LEU A 812 -10.70 -2.29 -12.96
C LEU A 812 -10.31 -0.83 -12.71
N ASP A 813 -9.49 -0.58 -11.70
CA ASP A 813 -9.05 0.76 -11.27
C ASP A 813 -7.51 0.84 -11.31
N ARG A 814 -6.93 2.04 -11.23
CA ARG A 814 -5.48 2.28 -11.18
C ARG A 814 -4.75 1.64 -12.36
N LEU A 815 -5.19 1.96 -13.57
CA LEU A 815 -4.59 1.42 -14.78
C LEU A 815 -3.13 1.84 -14.92
N SER A 816 -2.28 0.89 -15.28
CA SER A 816 -0.86 1.10 -15.53
C SER A 816 -0.42 0.22 -16.70
N VAL A 817 0.69 0.56 -17.35
CA VAL A 817 1.19 -0.20 -18.51
C VAL A 817 2.59 -0.71 -18.20
N THR A 818 2.86 -1.97 -18.55
CA THR A 818 4.20 -2.56 -18.43
C THR A 818 5.23 -1.80 -19.26
N GLN A 819 6.43 -1.60 -18.70
CA GLN A 819 7.54 -0.89 -19.35
C GLN A 819 8.72 -1.84 -19.55
N THR A 820 9.23 -1.89 -20.78
CA THR A 820 10.43 -2.65 -21.14
C THR A 820 11.44 -1.73 -21.80
N ARG A 821 12.70 -2.15 -21.83
CA ARG A 821 13.86 -1.32 -22.19
C ARG A 821 13.77 -0.67 -23.57
N GLN A 822 13.20 -1.37 -24.55
CA GLN A 822 13.12 -0.96 -25.95
C GLN A 822 11.68 -0.94 -26.49
N GLY A 823 10.70 -1.37 -25.69
CA GLY A 823 9.30 -1.42 -26.10
C GLY A 823 9.02 -2.44 -27.21
N ILE A 824 9.83 -3.51 -27.29
CA ILE A 824 9.69 -4.61 -28.25
C ILE A 824 8.69 -5.65 -27.74
N SER A 825 8.78 -5.99 -26.44
CA SER A 825 7.82 -6.91 -25.83
C SER A 825 6.41 -6.31 -25.91
N ASN A 826 5.39 -7.16 -26.09
CA ASN A 826 4.00 -6.75 -26.05
C ASN A 826 3.70 -6.00 -24.74
N ARG A 827 2.86 -4.98 -24.82
CA ARG A 827 2.41 -4.24 -23.63
C ARG A 827 1.23 -4.95 -22.97
N GLN A 828 1.18 -4.88 -21.66
CA GLN A 828 0.07 -5.37 -20.84
C GLN A 828 -0.49 -4.22 -20.02
N VAL A 829 -1.81 -4.09 -20.01
CA VAL A 829 -2.53 -3.15 -19.15
C VAL A 829 -2.75 -3.82 -17.80
N LEU A 830 -2.13 -3.31 -16.76
CA LEU A 830 -2.34 -3.73 -15.39
C LEU A 830 -3.47 -2.91 -14.78
N GLY A 831 -4.29 -3.53 -13.95
CA GLY A 831 -5.30 -2.83 -13.16
C GLY A 831 -5.66 -3.57 -11.89
N TYR A 832 -6.04 -2.80 -10.88
CA TYR A 832 -6.48 -3.29 -9.58
C TYR A 832 -7.98 -3.58 -9.59
N MET A 833 -8.36 -4.75 -9.07
CA MET A 833 -9.74 -5.17 -8.88
C MET A 833 -10.10 -5.05 -7.40
N PRO A 834 -10.78 -3.96 -6.97
CA PRO A 834 -11.01 -3.69 -5.55
C PRO A 834 -11.94 -4.70 -4.86
N GLU A 835 -12.88 -5.30 -5.58
CA GLU A 835 -13.85 -6.25 -5.01
C GLU A 835 -13.21 -7.61 -4.67
N THR A 836 -12.20 -8.03 -5.42
CA THR A 836 -11.48 -9.31 -5.22
C THR A 836 -10.09 -9.14 -4.62
N HIS A 837 -9.66 -7.90 -4.35
CA HIS A 837 -8.33 -7.56 -3.85
C HIS A 837 -7.20 -8.17 -4.68
N SER A 838 -7.27 -8.02 -6.00
CA SER A 838 -6.32 -8.68 -6.91
C SER A 838 -5.90 -7.77 -8.05
N ILE A 839 -4.75 -8.05 -8.66
CA ILE A 839 -4.21 -7.26 -9.77
C ILE A 839 -4.28 -8.11 -11.04
N ALA A 840 -5.02 -7.64 -12.03
CA ALA A 840 -5.15 -8.29 -13.33
C ALA A 840 -4.26 -7.62 -14.37
N GLY A 841 -3.70 -8.41 -15.29
CA GLY A 841 -2.97 -7.91 -16.43
C GLY A 841 -3.64 -8.32 -17.75
N LEU A 842 -4.25 -7.36 -18.44
CA LEU A 842 -4.89 -7.56 -19.73
C LEU A 842 -3.87 -7.38 -20.86
N ALA A 843 -3.65 -8.44 -21.64
CA ALA A 843 -2.76 -8.37 -22.80
C ALA A 843 -3.34 -7.43 -23.88
N ARG A 844 -2.47 -6.66 -24.53
CA ARG A 844 -2.87 -5.72 -25.60
C ARG A 844 -3.61 -6.39 -26.76
N GLN A 845 -3.39 -7.68 -27.03
CA GLN A 845 -4.09 -8.43 -28.07
C GLN A 845 -5.59 -8.63 -27.77
N VAL A 846 -5.95 -8.70 -26.47
CA VAL A 846 -7.35 -8.81 -26.04
C VAL A 846 -8.04 -7.44 -26.16
N LEU A 847 -7.31 -6.38 -25.83
CA LEU A 847 -7.73 -4.98 -25.92
C LEU A 847 -7.22 -4.35 -27.22
N ASP A 848 -7.75 -4.76 -28.37
CA ASP A 848 -7.42 -4.18 -29.68
C ASP A 848 -8.68 -3.59 -30.33
N ALA A 849 -8.61 -2.35 -30.82
CA ALA A 849 -9.76 -1.69 -31.42
C ALA A 849 -10.20 -2.35 -32.75
N ARG A 850 -9.31 -3.11 -33.40
CA ARG A 850 -9.48 -3.66 -34.75
C ARG A 850 -10.02 -5.09 -34.77
N ARG A 851 -10.45 -5.62 -33.63
CA ARG A 851 -11.03 -6.97 -33.57
C ARG A 851 -12.26 -7.06 -34.48
N PRO A 852 -12.33 -8.03 -35.43
CA PRO A 852 -13.44 -8.10 -36.37
C PRO A 852 -14.81 -8.25 -35.70
N VAL A 853 -15.74 -7.36 -36.03
CA VAL A 853 -17.12 -7.38 -35.50
C VAL A 853 -18.02 -8.22 -36.42
N GLY A 854 -18.80 -9.12 -35.83
CA GLY A 854 -19.81 -9.90 -36.56
C GLY A 854 -19.27 -10.99 -37.50
N ARG A 855 -17.96 -11.23 -37.52
CA ARG A 855 -17.31 -12.30 -38.30
C ARG A 855 -16.09 -12.87 -37.59
N ASP A 856 -15.69 -14.07 -37.99
CA ASP A 856 -14.41 -14.66 -37.56
C ASP A 856 -13.22 -13.94 -38.21
N SER A 857 -12.09 -13.91 -37.47
CA SER A 857 -10.81 -13.48 -38.05
C SER A 857 -10.33 -14.47 -39.11
N THR A 858 -9.87 -13.94 -40.23
CA THR A 858 -9.26 -14.73 -41.30
C THR A 858 -7.92 -15.34 -40.84
N PRO A 859 -7.43 -16.43 -41.48
CA PRO A 859 -6.13 -17.00 -41.15
C PRO A 859 -4.99 -15.98 -41.24
N ALA A 860 -5.03 -15.09 -42.24
CA ALA A 860 -4.02 -14.06 -42.43
C ALA A 860 -4.06 -12.99 -41.31
N GLU A 861 -5.24 -12.57 -40.86
CA GLU A 861 -5.39 -11.66 -39.71
C GLU A 861 -4.90 -12.30 -38.40
N LYS A 862 -5.15 -13.61 -38.21
CA LYS A 862 -4.66 -14.35 -37.04
C LYS A 862 -3.14 -14.50 -37.05
N GLU A 863 -2.56 -14.89 -38.19
CA GLU A 863 -1.12 -15.17 -38.30
C GLU A 863 -0.27 -13.90 -38.34
N ALA A 864 -0.70 -12.87 -39.07
CA ALA A 864 0.09 -11.65 -39.25
C ALA A 864 -0.12 -10.62 -38.13
N GLU A 865 -1.35 -10.52 -37.60
CA GLU A 865 -1.73 -9.44 -36.66
C GLU A 865 -2.18 -9.94 -35.29
N GLY A 866 -2.38 -11.25 -35.11
CA GLY A 866 -2.88 -11.82 -33.86
C GLY A 866 -4.33 -11.45 -33.54
N LEU A 867 -5.11 -10.98 -34.53
CA LEU A 867 -6.47 -10.51 -34.29
C LEU A 867 -7.44 -11.66 -34.05
N ILE A 868 -8.22 -11.56 -32.98
CA ILE A 868 -9.32 -12.47 -32.66
C ILE A 868 -10.68 -11.78 -32.88
N GLN A 869 -11.74 -12.57 -33.13
CA GLN A 869 -13.10 -12.06 -33.30
C GLN A 869 -13.48 -11.17 -32.10
N TYR A 870 -14.16 -10.06 -32.35
CA TYR A 870 -14.67 -9.20 -31.28
C TYR A 870 -15.73 -9.91 -30.45
N THR A 871 -15.52 -9.88 -29.14
CA THR A 871 -16.49 -10.32 -28.12
C THR A 871 -16.70 -9.15 -27.15
N PRO A 872 -17.93 -8.63 -27.00
CA PRO A 872 -18.17 -7.43 -26.21
C PRO A 872 -17.86 -7.63 -24.73
N SER A 873 -18.08 -8.84 -24.19
CA SER A 873 -17.70 -9.18 -22.82
C SER A 873 -16.26 -9.69 -22.77
N ILE A 874 -15.45 -9.12 -21.87
CA ILE A 874 -14.15 -9.67 -21.48
C ILE A 874 -14.30 -10.25 -20.08
N GLU A 875 -14.15 -11.57 -19.98
CA GLU A 875 -13.98 -12.26 -18.70
C GLU A 875 -12.50 -12.22 -18.31
N ILE A 876 -12.21 -11.86 -17.06
CA ILE A 876 -10.85 -11.81 -16.57
C ILE A 876 -10.41 -13.24 -16.26
N ASP A 877 -9.50 -13.77 -17.09
CA ASP A 877 -8.93 -15.10 -16.88
C ASP A 877 -8.14 -15.09 -15.56
N PRO A 878 -8.42 -16.00 -14.61
CA PRO A 878 -7.65 -16.10 -13.37
C PRO A 878 -6.14 -16.27 -13.58
N ARG A 879 -5.71 -16.83 -14.73
CA ARG A 879 -4.29 -16.95 -15.09
C ARG A 879 -3.64 -15.60 -15.43
N SER A 880 -4.44 -14.58 -15.76
CA SER A 880 -3.96 -13.22 -16.02
C SER A 880 -3.84 -12.37 -14.74
N VAL A 881 -4.26 -12.91 -13.59
CA VAL A 881 -4.14 -12.26 -12.28
C VAL A 881 -2.72 -12.44 -11.75
N ILE A 882 -1.92 -11.36 -11.82
CA ILE A 882 -0.50 -11.37 -11.45
C ILE A 882 -0.30 -11.55 -9.93
N SER A 883 -1.31 -11.22 -9.12
CA SER A 883 -1.30 -11.43 -7.67
C SER A 883 -1.73 -12.84 -7.25
N HIS A 884 -2.14 -13.71 -8.20
CA HIS A 884 -2.58 -15.10 -7.95
C HIS A 884 -3.52 -15.23 -6.73
N GLN A 885 -3.12 -15.95 -5.68
CA GLN A 885 -3.90 -16.18 -4.46
C GLN A 885 -3.69 -15.08 -3.39
N ARG A 886 -2.84 -14.08 -3.65
CA ARG A 886 -2.57 -13.00 -2.70
C ARG A 886 -3.64 -11.93 -2.81
N ASN A 887 -4.33 -11.71 -1.70
CA ASN A 887 -5.30 -10.64 -1.54
C ASN A 887 -4.56 -9.33 -1.24
N VAL A 888 -4.34 -8.49 -2.24
CA VAL A 888 -3.67 -7.18 -2.13
C VAL A 888 -4.73 -6.12 -1.82
N VAL A 889 -4.80 -5.67 -0.57
CA VAL A 889 -5.85 -4.74 -0.11
C VAL A 889 -5.42 -3.29 -0.33
N GLY A 890 -6.38 -2.45 -0.74
CA GLY A 890 -6.27 -0.98 -0.72
C GLY A 890 -5.15 -0.41 -1.59
N VAL A 891 -5.01 -0.87 -2.84
CA VAL A 891 -4.00 -0.37 -3.78
C VAL A 891 -4.29 1.09 -4.16
N LYS A 892 -3.32 1.96 -3.95
CA LYS A 892 -3.35 3.38 -4.31
C LYS A 892 -2.88 3.61 -5.75
N ASP A 893 -1.84 2.90 -6.17
CA ASP A 893 -1.25 3.02 -7.51
C ASP A 893 -0.39 1.79 -7.85
N ILE A 894 -0.13 1.60 -9.15
CA ILE A 894 0.69 0.51 -9.71
C ILE A 894 1.82 1.09 -10.55
N LEU A 895 3.06 0.86 -10.12
CA LEU A 895 4.26 1.36 -10.79
C LEU A 895 4.97 0.23 -11.52
N THR A 896 5.34 0.51 -12.76
CA THR A 896 6.14 -0.39 -13.59
C THR A 896 7.51 0.23 -13.84
N ALA A 897 8.53 -0.62 -13.96
CA ALA A 897 9.89 -0.19 -14.31
C ALA A 897 10.55 -1.17 -15.27
N PRO A 898 11.30 -0.66 -16.27
CA PRO A 898 12.10 -1.49 -17.14
C PRO A 898 13.30 -2.08 -16.40
N VAL A 899 13.81 -3.18 -16.92
CA VAL A 899 15.06 -3.82 -16.50
C VAL A 899 16.00 -3.96 -17.69
N ILE A 900 17.18 -4.54 -17.50
CA ILE A 900 18.19 -4.64 -18.57
C ILE A 900 17.72 -5.61 -19.67
N VAL A 901 16.99 -6.65 -19.27
CA VAL A 901 16.33 -7.62 -20.17
C VAL A 901 15.03 -7.03 -20.73
N GLU A 902 14.76 -7.29 -22.00
CA GLU A 902 13.62 -6.74 -22.74
C GLU A 902 12.33 -7.50 -22.45
N SER A 903 12.41 -8.79 -22.12
CA SER A 903 11.21 -9.61 -21.92
C SER A 903 10.41 -9.27 -20.66
N THR A 904 11.05 -8.62 -19.68
CA THR A 904 10.53 -8.50 -18.31
C THR A 904 10.32 -7.05 -17.90
N SER A 905 9.26 -6.81 -17.12
CA SER A 905 8.96 -5.55 -16.43
C SER A 905 8.86 -5.82 -14.93
N LEU A 906 9.40 -4.93 -14.10
CA LEU A 906 9.12 -4.93 -12.66
C LEU A 906 7.79 -4.25 -12.40
N VAL A 907 7.04 -4.74 -11.41
CA VAL A 907 5.74 -4.20 -10.99
C VAL A 907 5.74 -4.09 -9.47
N VAL A 908 5.33 -2.93 -8.96
CA VAL A 908 4.99 -2.76 -7.55
C VAL A 908 3.64 -2.06 -7.43
N ALA A 909 2.75 -2.65 -6.64
CA ALA A 909 1.52 -2.04 -6.20
C ALA A 909 1.65 -1.65 -4.73
N TYR A 910 1.25 -0.44 -4.38
CA TYR A 910 1.36 0.08 -3.02
C TYR A 910 0.06 0.76 -2.58
N GLY A 911 -0.19 0.79 -1.28
CA GLY A 911 -1.32 1.46 -0.66
C GLY A 911 -1.47 1.04 0.80
N VAL A 912 -2.51 0.26 1.12
CA VAL A 912 -2.57 -0.47 2.40
C VAL A 912 -1.55 -1.60 2.39
N ASP A 913 -1.60 -2.47 1.39
CA ASP A 913 -0.57 -3.48 1.18
C ASP A 913 0.53 -3.00 0.23
N VAL A 914 1.67 -3.71 0.28
CA VAL A 914 2.73 -3.58 -0.73
C VAL A 914 2.94 -4.94 -1.38
N PHE A 915 2.75 -5.01 -2.69
CA PHE A 915 2.96 -6.20 -3.51
C PHE A 915 3.95 -5.89 -4.62
N GLY A 916 4.96 -6.72 -4.80
CA GLY A 916 5.92 -6.59 -5.89
C GLY A 916 6.08 -7.91 -6.63
N THR A 917 6.24 -7.83 -7.95
CA THR A 917 6.47 -9.00 -8.82
C THR A 917 7.21 -8.61 -10.11
N ARG A 918 7.58 -9.62 -10.89
CA ARG A 918 8.09 -9.51 -12.26
C ARG A 918 7.01 -10.01 -13.20
N VAL A 919 6.82 -9.31 -14.32
CA VAL A 919 5.88 -9.71 -15.36
C VAL A 919 6.60 -9.78 -16.69
N ALA A 920 6.35 -10.84 -17.45
CA ALA A 920 6.90 -11.05 -18.79
C ALA A 920 5.75 -11.13 -19.82
N PRO A 921 5.28 -9.99 -20.36
CA PRO A 921 4.08 -9.94 -21.21
C PRO A 921 4.12 -10.84 -22.45
N SER A 922 5.31 -11.10 -23.00
CA SER A 922 5.52 -11.96 -24.18
C SER A 922 6.21 -13.29 -23.82
N GLY A 923 6.28 -13.62 -22.53
CA GLY A 923 7.16 -14.66 -22.01
C GLY A 923 8.64 -14.26 -22.03
N VAL A 924 9.46 -15.04 -21.33
CA VAL A 924 10.92 -14.82 -21.19
C VAL A 924 11.67 -15.34 -22.42
N PHE A 925 11.92 -14.47 -23.41
CA PHE A 925 12.59 -14.85 -24.66
C PHE A 925 14.11 -14.56 -24.69
N ASP A 926 14.61 -13.75 -23.76
CA ASP A 926 16.02 -13.33 -23.66
C ASP A 926 16.74 -13.91 -22.42
N ILE A 927 16.04 -14.76 -21.65
CA ILE A 927 16.57 -15.50 -20.52
C ILE A 927 16.32 -16.99 -20.74
N LEU A 928 17.32 -17.81 -20.42
CA LEU A 928 17.18 -19.25 -20.43
C LEU A 928 16.31 -19.70 -19.24
N GLY A 929 15.12 -20.24 -19.51
CA GLY A 929 14.20 -20.67 -18.46
C GLY A 929 14.76 -21.78 -17.56
N ASN A 930 14.25 -21.85 -16.33
CA ASN A 930 14.66 -22.86 -15.33
C ASN A 930 14.42 -24.30 -15.78
N GLY A 931 13.46 -24.53 -16.69
CA GLY A 931 13.19 -25.84 -17.29
C GLY A 931 14.23 -26.32 -18.31
N PHE A 932 15.26 -25.53 -18.65
CA PHE A 932 16.27 -25.94 -19.61
C PHE A 932 17.17 -27.06 -19.04
N ASN A 933 17.19 -28.21 -19.71
CA ASN A 933 17.91 -29.40 -19.25
C ASN A 933 19.43 -29.32 -19.54
N LYS A 934 20.14 -28.57 -18.70
CA LYS A 934 21.60 -28.38 -18.78
C LYS A 934 22.36 -29.70 -18.67
N VAL A 935 21.90 -30.64 -17.85
CA VAL A 935 22.54 -31.95 -17.67
C VAL A 935 22.57 -32.74 -18.97
N THR A 936 21.45 -32.77 -19.70
CA THR A 936 21.37 -33.48 -21.00
C THR A 936 22.28 -32.84 -22.04
N LEU A 937 22.36 -31.49 -22.08
CA LEU A 937 23.28 -30.78 -22.95
C LEU A 937 24.74 -31.19 -22.67
N VAL A 938 25.15 -31.12 -21.40
CA VAL A 938 26.53 -31.47 -20.98
C VAL A 938 26.84 -32.93 -21.28
N LEU A 939 25.93 -33.85 -20.97
CA LEU A 939 26.11 -35.28 -21.22
C LEU A 939 26.25 -35.58 -22.72
N THR A 940 25.48 -34.90 -23.56
CA THR A 940 25.57 -35.03 -25.02
C THR A 940 26.92 -34.55 -25.54
N VAL A 941 27.40 -33.39 -25.07
CA VAL A 941 28.72 -32.84 -25.44
C VAL A 941 29.85 -33.79 -25.02
N VAL A 942 29.82 -34.31 -23.79
CA VAL A 942 30.83 -35.27 -23.29
C VAL A 942 30.77 -36.58 -24.09
N SER A 943 29.58 -37.07 -24.41
CA SER A 943 29.40 -38.30 -25.19
C SER A 943 29.94 -38.15 -26.62
N LEU A 944 29.66 -37.01 -27.28
CA LEU A 944 30.20 -36.69 -28.60
C LEU A 944 31.73 -36.57 -28.56
N LEU A 945 32.28 -35.90 -27.55
CA LEU A 945 33.73 -35.77 -27.37
C LEU A 945 34.39 -37.15 -27.18
N GLY A 946 33.83 -37.99 -26.30
CA GLY A 946 34.30 -39.37 -26.10
C GLY A 946 34.23 -40.19 -27.38
N GLY A 947 33.14 -40.06 -28.15
CA GLY A 947 32.99 -40.67 -29.46
C GLY A 947 34.06 -40.23 -30.46
N VAL A 948 34.35 -38.93 -30.54
CA VAL A 948 35.42 -38.38 -31.40
C VAL A 948 36.80 -38.87 -30.97
N LEU A 949 37.10 -38.86 -29.67
CA LEU A 949 38.38 -39.35 -29.14
C LEU A 949 38.60 -40.85 -29.41
N PHE A 950 37.52 -41.64 -29.42
CA PHE A 950 37.60 -43.07 -29.74
C PHE A 950 37.68 -43.35 -31.24
N LEU A 951 36.86 -42.66 -32.05
CA LEU A 951 36.78 -42.88 -33.50
C LEU A 951 37.97 -42.28 -34.26
N SER A 952 38.50 -41.13 -33.83
CA SER A 952 39.62 -40.44 -34.49
C SER A 952 40.85 -41.35 -34.71
N PRO A 953 41.40 -42.03 -33.69
CA PRO A 953 42.52 -42.95 -33.89
C PRO A 953 42.14 -44.18 -34.73
N MET A 954 40.91 -44.69 -34.62
CA MET A 954 40.43 -45.82 -35.45
C MET A 954 40.38 -45.44 -36.94
N VAL A 955 39.84 -44.27 -37.26
CA VAL A 955 39.77 -43.75 -38.63
C VAL A 955 41.16 -43.45 -39.15
N ARG A 956 42.03 -42.82 -38.34
CA ARG A 956 43.43 -42.55 -38.71
C ARG A 956 44.19 -43.84 -39.01
N ARG A 957 44.03 -44.87 -38.18
CA ARG A 957 44.61 -46.21 -38.42
C ARG A 957 44.06 -46.86 -39.69
N LYS A 958 42.73 -46.80 -39.90
CA LYS A 958 42.10 -47.35 -41.11
C LYS A 958 42.55 -46.64 -42.39
N GLN A 959 42.69 -45.31 -42.34
CA GLN A 959 43.20 -44.50 -43.44
C GLN A 959 44.66 -44.84 -43.75
N ILE A 960 45.53 -44.91 -42.73
CA ILE A 960 46.93 -45.31 -42.87
C ILE A 960 47.02 -46.72 -43.48
N ASN A 961 46.29 -47.71 -42.95
CA ASN A 961 46.34 -49.06 -43.53
C ASN A 961 45.91 -49.08 -45.01
N ARG A 962 44.86 -48.32 -45.37
CA ARG A 962 44.39 -48.22 -46.76
C ARG A 962 45.42 -47.58 -47.70
N THR A 963 46.22 -46.63 -47.23
CA THR A 963 47.32 -46.05 -48.03
C THR A 963 48.53 -46.97 -48.15
N TRP A 964 48.69 -47.96 -47.28
CA TRP A 964 49.80 -48.92 -47.34
C TRP A 964 49.43 -50.22 -48.08
N GLU A 965 48.15 -50.43 -48.41
CA GLU A 965 47.64 -51.56 -49.22
C GLU A 965 47.56 -51.24 -50.73
N GLY A 966 47.96 -50.05 -51.16
CA GLY A 966 48.16 -49.68 -52.57
C GLY A 966 49.62 -49.38 -52.83
#